data_AF-A0A844SJE0-F1
#
_entry.id   AF-A0A844SJE0-F1
#
_cell.length_a   1.000
_cell.length_b   1.000
_cell.length_c   1.000
_cell.angle_alpha   90.00
_cell.angle_beta   90.00
_cell.angle_gamma   90.00
#
_symmetry.space_group_name_H-M   'P 1'
#
loop_
_entity.id
_entity.type
_entity.pdbx_description
1 polymer ?
#
loop_
_entity_poly.entity_id
_entity_poly.type
_entity_poly.pdbx_seq_one_letter_code
_entity_poly.pdbx_strand_id
1 'polypeptide(L)'
;MQGEENALEGGTVTAGVTFRVLDAETVQAIGAEQRERAKQEAAAFPELMESLRSLLRTYYPPHLIAVFAGWGLRTAVGPQGVGRETMIKGVSQHHAELLQAFALALPAAEWGQEPAEMVDIQTTIDAVLGLAKAFAAKRMVAEETITDPLAATKRSLQERLRIHTQMVRNWGHYRSMLRILRDLYEPLNAAMREHHGFGALDVIAVAEHTVASIEAQVNERFRSLKDIFKARAIPVLIHDFFGRFPGVAGDPAQFLSSLDPGESLESVRARLLSHADRWLVVNSIAPVASIAMASGLSEAQTRAVLDRLSLRPGDLSGENPDHLFLANPVWMRPGIKSGDQYFFAFPQTAVTFLHQILRQLCEEAGLKVALEQRRSTFLEHETYRIISQALPGAMIMPAAKWTWGGDFETDVLAVLDRTVLIAECKSASLTPQGLRGAPERVRRHVVDLIADPAIQSSRLESVITRARGGDQNALAVARGLGLDPAEVDTVIRISVTLDDLTVLASAERELKAAGWVHEELELATTLNIADLICVADILPRPSQFLHYFSRRAQVQRAADVIGFELDFLGLYLATNFGLVTMDKRHRLVITEMSRDVDLHYQNVENGHPSDKPAPRLDPYFETLLDQLEIRRPTGWTTMAQNLLDTGGIDGQAACVESLEALRLDVSTLSSDPNHLNMLVVTPDGAPDLVVVFYVFSQADRPNRDETIRKFVENTLAQSGRSRCLFIGRMIESWDTNPYDVIGLVRAS
;
A
#
# COMPACT_ATOMS: atom_id res chain seq x y z
N MET A 1 8.00 -14.53 -5.33
CA MET A 1 6.91 -13.92 -6.13
C MET A 1 7.56 -12.91 -7.07
N GLN A 2 8.16 -13.41 -8.15
CA GLN A 2 8.80 -12.57 -9.17
C GLN A 2 7.73 -12.13 -10.16
N GLY A 3 7.64 -10.83 -10.43
CA GLY A 3 7.25 -10.35 -11.75
C GLY A 3 8.35 -10.72 -12.74
N GLU A 4 8.41 -11.99 -13.14
CA GLU A 4 9.07 -12.37 -14.39
C GLU A 4 8.03 -12.17 -15.49
N GLU A 5 8.36 -11.30 -16.45
CA GLU A 5 7.71 -11.11 -17.74
C GLU A 5 7.79 -12.41 -18.58
N ASN A 6 7.13 -13.48 -18.14
CA ASN A 6 6.62 -14.46 -19.07
C ASN A 6 5.18 -14.05 -19.37
N ALA A 7 5.03 -13.38 -20.52
CA ALA A 7 3.75 -13.16 -21.17
C ALA A 7 3.16 -14.53 -21.54
N LEU A 8 2.43 -15.12 -20.60
CA LEU A 8 1.44 -16.16 -20.89
C LEU A 8 0.09 -15.45 -20.98
N GLU A 9 -0.47 -15.42 -22.19
CA GLU A 9 -1.70 -14.74 -22.56
C GLU A 9 -2.87 -15.23 -21.67
N GLY A 10 -3.41 -14.32 -20.85
CA GLY A 10 -4.56 -14.58 -19.98
C GLY A 10 -4.99 -13.39 -19.11
N GLY A 11 -4.60 -12.16 -19.47
CA GLY A 11 -5.01 -10.96 -18.74
C GLY A 11 -6.39 -10.47 -19.21
N THR A 12 -7.27 -10.11 -18.27
CA THR A 12 -8.43 -9.29 -18.61
C THR A 12 -7.94 -7.85 -18.71
N VAL A 13 -8.01 -7.25 -19.90
CA VAL A 13 -7.68 -5.84 -20.11
C VAL A 13 -8.98 -5.05 -20.00
N THR A 14 -9.09 -4.20 -18.99
CA THR A 14 -10.16 -3.19 -18.90
C THR A 14 -9.48 -1.81 -18.82
N ALA A 15 -9.87 -0.88 -19.70
CA ALA A 15 -9.35 0.49 -19.73
C ALA A 15 -7.80 0.65 -19.69
N GLY A 16 -7.03 -0.24 -20.34
CA GLY A 16 -5.56 -0.13 -20.39
C GLY A 16 -4.84 -0.43 -19.07
N VAL A 17 -5.52 -1.08 -18.13
CA VAL A 17 -4.96 -1.58 -16.86
C VAL A 17 -4.98 -3.10 -16.90
N THR A 18 -3.85 -3.72 -16.54
CA THR A 18 -3.68 -5.18 -16.60
C THR A 18 -3.69 -5.75 -15.18
N PHE A 19 -4.76 -6.47 -14.83
CA PHE A 19 -4.78 -7.38 -13.69
C PHE A 19 -5.00 -8.81 -14.19
N ARG A 20 -4.59 -9.81 -13.40
CA ARG A 20 -4.68 -11.21 -13.83
C ARG A 20 -5.81 -11.91 -13.09
N VAL A 21 -6.69 -12.54 -13.88
CA VAL A 21 -7.71 -13.45 -13.40
C VAL A 21 -7.26 -14.86 -13.77
N LEU A 22 -6.95 -15.67 -12.77
CA LEU A 22 -6.46 -17.03 -12.98
C LEU A 22 -7.55 -18.03 -12.61
N ASP A 23 -7.83 -18.96 -13.52
CA ASP A 23 -8.65 -20.13 -13.23
C ASP A 23 -7.90 -21.18 -12.39
N ALA A 24 -8.64 -22.17 -11.88
CA ALA A 24 -8.09 -23.18 -10.98
C ALA A 24 -7.04 -24.10 -11.66
N GLU A 25 -7.22 -24.42 -12.95
CA GLU A 25 -6.30 -25.30 -13.69
C GLU A 25 -4.96 -24.61 -13.93
N THR A 26 -5.01 -23.33 -14.32
CA THR A 26 -3.85 -22.45 -14.50
C THR A 26 -3.08 -22.30 -13.18
N VAL A 27 -3.78 -22.09 -12.07
CA VAL A 27 -3.14 -22.02 -10.74
C VAL A 27 -2.42 -23.33 -10.39
N GLN A 28 -3.01 -24.49 -10.68
CA GLN A 28 -2.39 -25.79 -10.43
C GLN A 28 -1.15 -26.03 -11.29
N ALA A 29 -1.21 -25.69 -12.59
CA ALA A 29 -0.10 -25.84 -13.51
C ALA A 29 1.11 -24.97 -13.10
N ILE A 30 0.87 -23.69 -12.77
CA ILE A 30 1.90 -22.77 -12.26
C ILE A 30 2.53 -23.33 -10.98
N GLY A 31 1.71 -23.86 -10.05
CA GLY A 31 2.20 -24.45 -8.82
C GLY A 31 3.09 -25.68 -9.04
N ALA A 32 2.83 -26.49 -10.06
CA ALA A 32 3.65 -27.65 -10.38
C ALA A 32 5.02 -27.27 -10.97
N GLU A 33 5.05 -26.30 -11.88
CA GLU A 33 6.30 -25.78 -12.45
C GLU A 33 7.18 -25.12 -11.38
N GLN A 34 6.58 -24.30 -10.51
CA GLN A 34 7.30 -23.63 -9.44
C GLN A 34 7.92 -24.62 -8.44
N ARG A 35 7.30 -25.78 -8.19
CA ARG A 35 7.82 -26.82 -7.29
C ARG A 35 9.12 -27.44 -7.80
N GLU A 36 9.19 -27.77 -9.08
CA GLU A 36 10.41 -28.34 -9.66
C GLU A 36 11.56 -27.33 -9.68
N ARG A 37 11.26 -26.06 -10.01
CA ARG A 37 12.24 -24.96 -9.91
C ARG A 37 12.72 -24.76 -8.47
N ALA A 38 11.82 -24.84 -7.49
CA ALA A 38 12.17 -24.67 -6.07
C ALA A 38 13.17 -25.73 -5.56
N LYS A 39 13.12 -26.97 -6.04
CA LYS A 39 14.10 -28.01 -5.65
C LYS A 39 15.52 -27.63 -6.08
N GLN A 40 15.67 -27.11 -7.29
CA GLN A 40 16.97 -26.67 -7.82
C GLN A 40 17.48 -25.43 -7.06
N GLU A 41 16.61 -24.43 -6.85
CA GLU A 41 16.95 -23.21 -6.13
C GLU A 41 17.31 -23.49 -4.65
N ALA A 42 16.58 -24.39 -3.98
CA ALA A 42 16.87 -24.78 -2.61
C ALA A 42 18.24 -25.48 -2.46
N ALA A 43 18.63 -26.30 -3.45
CA ALA A 43 19.92 -27.01 -3.45
C ALA A 43 21.12 -26.07 -3.60
N ALA A 44 20.95 -24.91 -4.26
CA ALA A 44 22.02 -23.92 -4.46
C ALA A 44 22.36 -23.12 -3.19
N PHE A 45 21.54 -23.16 -2.15
CA PHE A 45 21.68 -22.32 -0.96
C PHE A 45 23.09 -22.38 -0.29
N PRO A 46 23.70 -23.55 -0.04
CA PRO A 46 25.00 -23.62 0.62
C PRO A 46 26.15 -23.01 -0.21
N GLU A 47 26.13 -23.24 -1.53
CA GLU A 47 27.16 -22.72 -2.45
C GLU A 47 27.08 -21.20 -2.55
N LEU A 48 25.86 -20.65 -2.67
CA LEU A 48 25.63 -19.20 -2.70
C LEU A 48 26.06 -18.53 -1.39
N MET A 49 25.85 -19.19 -0.26
CA MET A 49 26.27 -18.70 1.05
C MET A 49 27.79 -18.63 1.17
N GLU A 50 28.50 -19.66 0.69
CA GLU A 50 29.96 -19.68 0.72
C GLU A 50 30.56 -18.68 -0.27
N SER A 51 29.98 -18.55 -1.46
CA SER A 51 30.35 -17.53 -2.45
C SER A 51 30.26 -16.13 -1.84
N LEU A 52 29.14 -15.80 -1.18
CA LEU A 52 28.97 -14.50 -0.52
C LEU A 52 30.00 -14.26 0.60
N ARG A 53 30.28 -15.28 1.42
CA ARG A 53 31.31 -15.18 2.48
C ARG A 53 32.70 -14.96 1.90
N SER A 54 33.04 -15.65 0.81
CA SER A 54 34.31 -15.46 0.12
C SER A 54 34.44 -14.02 -0.39
N LEU A 55 33.40 -13.49 -1.04
CA LEU A 55 33.38 -12.10 -1.51
C LEU A 55 33.61 -11.10 -0.38
N LEU A 56 32.94 -11.28 0.77
CA LEU A 56 33.07 -10.41 1.95
C LEU A 56 34.44 -10.51 2.64
N ARG A 57 35.16 -11.63 2.47
CA ARG A 57 36.52 -11.83 3.00
C ARG A 57 37.62 -11.35 2.06
N THR A 58 37.33 -11.25 0.76
CA THR A 58 38.27 -10.72 -0.24
C THR A 58 38.12 -9.20 -0.37
N TYR A 59 36.89 -8.73 -0.57
CA TYR A 59 36.59 -7.33 -0.84
C TYR A 59 36.04 -6.61 0.38
N TYR A 60 36.31 -5.30 0.46
CA TYR A 60 35.86 -4.46 1.56
C TYR A 60 34.32 -4.39 1.66
N PRO A 61 33.69 -4.92 2.72
CA PRO A 61 32.22 -5.06 2.74
C PRO A 61 31.44 -3.75 2.63
N PRO A 62 31.80 -2.63 3.29
CA PRO A 62 31.10 -1.36 3.08
C PRO A 62 31.11 -0.88 1.63
N HIS A 63 32.15 -1.21 0.85
CA HIS A 63 32.19 -0.91 -0.58
C HIS A 63 31.17 -1.75 -1.36
N LEU A 64 31.14 -3.07 -1.17
CA LEU A 64 30.14 -3.94 -1.79
C LEU A 64 28.71 -3.47 -1.48
N ILE A 65 28.43 -3.18 -0.20
CA ILE A 65 27.09 -2.75 0.25
C ILE A 65 26.73 -1.38 -0.33
N ALA A 66 27.66 -0.41 -0.32
CA ALA A 66 27.41 0.94 -0.83
C ALA A 66 27.12 0.96 -2.33
N VAL A 67 27.85 0.17 -3.12
CA VAL A 67 27.61 0.06 -4.57
C VAL A 67 26.30 -0.68 -4.84
N PHE A 68 26.05 -1.79 -4.13
CA PHE A 68 24.79 -2.55 -4.22
C PHE A 68 23.58 -1.66 -3.94
N ALA A 69 23.59 -0.91 -2.84
CA ALA A 69 22.49 -0.02 -2.46
C ALA A 69 22.41 1.22 -3.36
N GLY A 70 23.56 1.82 -3.70
CA GLY A 70 23.66 3.05 -4.49
C GLY A 70 23.09 2.92 -5.90
N TRP A 71 23.26 1.76 -6.54
CA TRP A 71 22.71 1.48 -7.87
C TRP A 71 21.41 0.67 -7.83
N GLY A 72 21.27 -0.25 -6.88
CA GLY A 72 20.14 -1.17 -6.84
C GLY A 72 18.85 -0.62 -6.22
N LEU A 73 18.94 0.37 -5.31
CA LEU A 73 17.79 0.89 -4.57
C LEU A 73 17.36 2.30 -4.97
N ARG A 74 18.08 2.92 -5.91
CA ARG A 74 17.81 4.29 -6.34
C ARG A 74 17.08 4.32 -7.67
N THR A 75 16.11 5.22 -7.75
CA THR A 75 15.44 5.62 -8.98
C THR A 75 15.97 6.97 -9.45
N ALA A 76 16.10 7.14 -10.77
CA ALA A 76 16.54 8.41 -11.32
C ALA A 76 15.44 9.47 -11.15
N VAL A 77 15.79 10.68 -10.71
CA VAL A 77 14.85 11.82 -10.65
C VAL A 77 15.21 12.81 -11.76
N GLY A 78 14.24 13.14 -12.60
CA GLY A 78 14.41 14.04 -13.74
C GLY A 78 13.39 15.18 -13.75
N PRO A 79 13.40 16.03 -14.80
CA PRO A 79 12.41 17.11 -14.96
C PRO A 79 10.96 16.61 -14.99
N GLN A 80 10.75 15.34 -15.35
CA GLN A 80 9.45 14.68 -15.40
C GLN A 80 9.06 13.94 -14.10
N GLY A 81 9.83 14.12 -13.03
CA GLY A 81 9.61 13.46 -11.73
C GLY A 81 10.47 12.22 -11.52
N VAL A 82 10.03 11.37 -10.59
CA VAL A 82 10.71 10.13 -10.19
C VAL A 82 10.58 9.06 -11.29
N GLY A 83 11.70 8.42 -11.62
CA GLY A 83 11.78 7.36 -12.60
C GLY A 83 11.04 6.10 -12.16
N ARG A 84 10.53 5.36 -13.14
CA ARG A 84 9.66 4.19 -12.94
C ARG A 84 10.38 2.90 -12.61
N GLU A 85 11.69 2.83 -12.83
CA GLU A 85 12.53 1.65 -12.61
C GLU A 85 13.81 2.04 -11.86
N THR A 86 14.32 1.12 -11.05
CA THR A 86 15.65 1.19 -10.45
C THR A 86 16.72 0.96 -11.51
N MET A 87 17.97 1.38 -11.24
CA MET A 87 19.06 1.21 -12.21
C MET A 87 19.50 -0.26 -12.35
N ILE A 88 19.23 -1.10 -11.34
CA ILE A 88 19.44 -2.55 -11.39
C ILE A 88 18.11 -3.25 -11.10
N LYS A 89 17.69 -4.13 -12.03
CA LYS A 89 16.45 -4.90 -11.91
C LYS A 89 16.56 -5.97 -10.82
N GLY A 90 15.46 -6.23 -10.11
CA GLY A 90 15.34 -7.31 -9.13
C GLY A 90 15.94 -7.03 -7.75
N VAL A 91 16.77 -5.99 -7.61
CA VAL A 91 17.30 -5.55 -6.32
C VAL A 91 16.21 -4.78 -5.54
N SER A 92 16.14 -5.05 -4.24
CA SER A 92 15.20 -4.39 -3.32
C SER A 92 15.80 -4.34 -1.92
N GLN A 93 15.23 -3.49 -1.06
CA GLN A 93 15.83 -3.11 0.23
C GLN A 93 16.23 -4.31 1.09
N HIS A 94 15.40 -5.35 1.17
CA HIS A 94 15.69 -6.53 1.97
C HIS A 94 16.97 -7.29 1.55
N HIS A 95 17.36 -7.19 0.28
CA HIS A 95 18.62 -7.76 -0.21
C HIS A 95 19.83 -7.01 0.35
N ALA A 96 19.77 -5.68 0.39
CA ALA A 96 20.85 -4.86 0.97
C ALA A 96 20.98 -5.10 2.49
N GLU A 97 19.84 -5.19 3.20
CA GLU A 97 19.81 -5.53 4.62
C GLU A 97 20.42 -6.90 4.90
N LEU A 98 20.16 -7.89 4.03
CA LEU A 98 20.71 -9.23 4.14
C LEU A 98 22.22 -9.24 3.89
N LEU A 99 22.69 -8.57 2.83
CA LEU A 99 24.11 -8.41 2.54
C LEU A 99 24.86 -7.77 3.72
N GLN A 100 24.29 -6.70 4.29
CA GLN A 100 24.85 -6.04 5.47
C GLN A 100 24.87 -6.96 6.69
N ALA A 101 23.81 -7.74 6.93
CA ALA A 101 23.76 -8.67 8.06
C ALA A 101 24.85 -9.75 7.94
N PHE A 102 25.07 -10.30 6.74
CA PHE A 102 26.16 -11.25 6.50
C PHE A 102 27.55 -10.63 6.67
N ALA A 103 27.74 -9.38 6.25
CA ALA A 103 28.98 -8.65 6.53
C ALA A 103 29.22 -8.47 8.03
N LEU A 104 28.18 -8.10 8.80
CA LEU A 104 28.24 -7.91 10.25
C LEU A 104 28.38 -9.22 11.04
N ALA A 105 28.08 -10.37 10.43
CA ALA A 105 28.36 -11.68 11.02
C ALA A 105 29.86 -12.03 11.00
N LEU A 106 30.66 -11.37 10.15
CA LEU A 106 32.11 -11.54 10.11
C LEU A 106 32.78 -10.53 11.05
N PRO A 107 33.76 -10.95 11.87
CA PRO A 107 34.61 -10.04 12.63
C PRO A 107 35.36 -9.06 11.72
N ALA A 108 35.67 -7.86 12.22
CA ALA A 108 36.41 -6.84 11.46
C ALA A 108 37.74 -7.36 10.86
N ALA A 109 38.42 -8.26 11.56
CA ALA A 109 39.68 -8.85 11.12
C ALA A 109 39.54 -9.83 9.93
N GLU A 110 38.33 -10.33 9.68
CA GLU A 110 38.04 -11.20 8.53
C GLU A 110 37.54 -10.43 7.31
N TRP A 111 37.26 -9.12 7.44
CA TRP A 111 36.79 -8.32 6.32
C TRP A 111 37.88 -8.16 5.28
N GLY A 112 37.50 -8.35 4.02
CA GLY A 112 38.34 -8.04 2.88
C GLY A 112 38.81 -6.58 2.88
N GLN A 113 39.92 -6.34 2.20
CA GLN A 113 40.51 -5.00 2.09
C GLN A 113 40.61 -4.55 0.63
N GLU A 114 40.37 -5.45 -0.32
CA GLU A 114 40.45 -5.13 -1.74
C GLU A 114 39.21 -4.33 -2.20
N PRO A 115 39.38 -3.39 -3.13
CA PRO A 115 38.25 -2.82 -3.84
C PRO A 115 37.68 -3.87 -4.81
N ALA A 116 36.36 -3.99 -4.85
CA ALA A 116 35.64 -4.80 -5.83
C ALA A 116 35.61 -4.12 -7.19
N GLU A 117 35.76 -4.89 -8.27
CA GLU A 117 35.50 -4.44 -9.63
C GLU A 117 34.07 -4.81 -10.06
N MET A 118 33.64 -4.35 -11.24
CA MET A 118 32.24 -4.52 -11.69
C MET A 118 31.76 -5.98 -11.72
N VAL A 119 32.64 -6.91 -12.08
CA VAL A 119 32.31 -8.34 -12.10
C VAL A 119 32.07 -8.90 -10.70
N ASP A 120 32.79 -8.40 -9.70
CA ASP A 120 32.66 -8.81 -8.30
C ASP A 120 31.38 -8.25 -7.70
N ILE A 121 31.02 -7.01 -8.07
CA ILE A 121 29.72 -6.40 -7.74
C ILE A 121 28.57 -7.21 -8.34
N GLN A 122 28.65 -7.59 -9.62
CA GLN A 122 27.62 -8.41 -10.26
C GLN A 122 27.50 -9.79 -9.58
N THR A 123 28.63 -10.43 -9.27
CA THR A 123 28.65 -11.71 -8.55
C THR A 123 28.03 -11.58 -7.16
N THR A 124 28.27 -10.46 -6.47
CA THR A 124 27.62 -10.14 -5.19
C THR A 124 26.11 -10.00 -5.36
N ILE A 125 25.65 -9.30 -6.41
CA ILE A 125 24.22 -9.14 -6.70
C ILE A 125 23.56 -10.50 -6.94
N ASP A 126 24.14 -11.31 -7.81
CA ASP A 126 23.61 -12.63 -8.17
C ASP A 126 23.57 -13.55 -6.95
N ALA A 127 24.61 -13.53 -6.10
CA ALA A 127 24.66 -14.33 -4.89
C ALA A 127 23.56 -13.94 -3.89
N VAL A 128 23.34 -12.64 -3.65
CA VAL A 128 22.33 -12.16 -2.70
C VAL A 128 20.91 -12.41 -3.21
N LEU A 129 20.64 -12.14 -4.50
CA LEU A 129 19.34 -12.45 -5.12
C LEU A 129 19.07 -13.95 -5.11
N GLY A 130 20.08 -14.76 -5.45
CA GLY A 130 20.02 -16.22 -5.40
C GLY A 130 19.70 -16.73 -4.00
N LEU A 131 20.35 -16.20 -2.96
CA LEU A 131 20.12 -16.58 -1.56
C LEU A 131 18.68 -16.31 -1.12
N ALA A 132 18.13 -15.14 -1.47
CA ALA A 132 16.76 -14.79 -1.13
C ALA A 132 15.75 -15.75 -1.78
N LYS A 133 15.95 -16.11 -3.06
CA LYS A 133 15.14 -17.10 -3.79
C LYS A 133 15.29 -18.50 -3.19
N ALA A 134 16.52 -18.96 -3.01
CA ALA A 134 16.85 -20.27 -2.44
C ALA A 134 16.25 -20.47 -1.04
N PHE A 135 16.24 -19.42 -0.21
CA PHE A 135 15.63 -19.47 1.12
C PHE A 135 14.10 -19.63 1.07
N ALA A 136 13.42 -18.96 0.13
CA ALA A 136 11.99 -19.17 -0.10
C ALA A 136 11.71 -20.58 -0.66
N ALA A 137 12.55 -21.04 -1.60
CA ALA A 137 12.46 -22.35 -2.20
C ALA A 137 12.63 -23.50 -1.18
N LYS A 138 13.56 -23.38 -0.23
CA LYS A 138 13.72 -24.33 0.90
C LYS A 138 12.41 -24.54 1.66
N ARG A 139 11.64 -23.46 1.88
CA ARG A 139 10.35 -23.55 2.58
C ARG A 139 9.28 -24.19 1.70
N MET A 140 9.22 -23.83 0.43
CA MET A 140 8.28 -24.41 -0.53
C MET A 140 8.47 -25.93 -0.69
N VAL A 141 9.72 -26.40 -0.76
CA VAL A 141 10.02 -27.85 -0.82
C VAL A 141 9.58 -28.56 0.46
N ALA A 142 9.76 -27.93 1.63
CA ALA A 142 9.28 -28.50 2.89
C ALA A 142 7.75 -28.66 2.93
N GLU A 143 7.00 -27.85 2.17
CA GLU A 143 5.53 -27.91 2.11
C GLU A 143 4.99 -29.08 1.29
N GLU A 144 5.77 -29.61 0.34
CA GLU A 144 5.37 -30.81 -0.44
C GLU A 144 5.07 -32.01 0.45
N THR A 145 5.61 -32.03 1.67
CA THR A 145 5.39 -33.10 2.64
C THR A 145 4.03 -33.02 3.35
N ILE A 146 3.28 -31.91 3.19
CA ILE A 146 1.99 -31.70 3.83
C ILE A 146 0.87 -32.20 2.92
N THR A 147 0.26 -33.32 3.28
CA THR A 147 -0.85 -33.92 2.52
C THR A 147 -2.24 -33.54 3.02
N ASP A 148 -2.34 -33.04 4.26
CA ASP A 148 -3.61 -32.60 4.85
C ASP A 148 -4.02 -31.22 4.30
N PRO A 149 -5.20 -31.07 3.66
CA PRO A 149 -5.66 -29.80 3.10
C PRO A 149 -5.72 -28.67 4.13
N LEU A 150 -6.16 -28.95 5.36
CA LEU A 150 -6.26 -27.95 6.42
C LEU A 150 -4.87 -27.43 6.83
N ALA A 151 -3.92 -28.34 7.05
CA ALA A 151 -2.53 -28.00 7.32
C ALA A 151 -1.91 -27.22 6.15
N ALA A 152 -2.22 -27.58 4.90
CA ALA A 152 -1.73 -26.88 3.72
C ALA A 152 -2.26 -25.43 3.64
N THR A 153 -3.55 -25.20 3.91
CA THR A 153 -4.11 -23.83 3.96
C THR A 153 -3.49 -22.99 5.08
N LYS A 154 -3.36 -23.54 6.30
CA LYS A 154 -2.68 -22.84 7.40
C LYS A 154 -1.26 -22.46 7.02
N ARG A 155 -0.57 -23.36 6.31
CA ARG A 155 0.80 -23.15 5.88
C ARG A 155 0.92 -22.07 4.80
N SER A 156 0.01 -22.06 3.81
CA SER A 156 -0.11 -20.99 2.80
C SER A 156 -0.19 -19.62 3.45
N LEU A 157 -1.09 -19.45 4.44
CA LEU A 157 -1.25 -18.20 5.18
C LEU A 157 0.02 -17.80 5.95
N GLN A 158 0.72 -18.76 6.56
CA GLN A 158 1.99 -18.50 7.23
C GLN A 158 3.08 -18.02 6.26
N GLU A 159 3.17 -18.61 5.07
CA GLU A 159 4.14 -18.18 4.06
C GLU A 159 3.81 -16.81 3.49
N ARG A 160 2.52 -16.49 3.28
CA ARG A 160 2.09 -15.16 2.86
C ARG A 160 2.61 -14.09 3.82
N LEU A 161 2.50 -14.33 5.14
CA LEU A 161 3.03 -13.45 6.18
C LEU A 161 4.57 -13.41 6.22
N ARG A 162 5.25 -14.55 6.02
CA ARG A 162 6.72 -14.60 5.98
C ARG A 162 7.28 -13.84 4.79
N ILE A 163 6.69 -14.00 3.61
CA ILE A 163 7.04 -13.27 2.39
C ILE A 163 6.83 -11.78 2.61
N HIS A 164 5.70 -11.39 3.21
CA HIS A 164 5.44 -10.00 3.58
C HIS A 164 6.54 -9.45 4.50
N THR A 165 6.84 -10.15 5.60
CA THR A 165 7.90 -9.77 6.54
C THR A 165 9.26 -9.64 5.86
N GLN A 166 9.59 -10.59 4.97
CA GLN A 166 10.87 -10.61 4.28
C GLN A 166 11.01 -9.47 3.26
N MET A 167 9.97 -9.19 2.47
CA MET A 167 10.08 -8.36 1.25
C MET A 167 9.43 -6.99 1.36
N VAL A 168 8.32 -6.86 2.08
CA VAL A 168 7.57 -5.61 2.16
C VAL A 168 8.22 -4.69 3.18
N ARG A 169 8.44 -3.44 2.79
CA ARG A 169 9.06 -2.38 3.58
C ARG A 169 8.15 -1.17 3.55
N ASN A 170 8.15 -0.45 4.66
CA ASN A 170 7.23 0.64 4.97
C ASN A 170 5.78 0.15 5.07
N TRP A 171 5.03 0.74 6.00
CA TRP A 171 3.61 0.45 6.21
C TRP A 171 2.74 1.65 5.79
N GLY A 172 3.34 2.58 5.03
CA GLY A 172 2.73 3.80 4.52
C GLY A 172 3.76 4.69 3.81
N HIS A 173 3.33 5.79 3.21
CA HIS A 173 4.23 6.76 2.59
C HIS A 173 5.14 7.46 3.62
N TYR A 174 6.34 7.86 3.20
CA TYR A 174 7.44 8.26 4.08
C TYR A 174 7.04 9.37 5.06
N ARG A 175 6.44 10.46 4.55
CA ARG A 175 6.02 11.59 5.40
C ARG A 175 4.87 11.22 6.33
N SER A 176 3.93 10.41 5.86
CA SER A 176 2.78 9.95 6.65
C SER A 176 3.23 9.09 7.83
N MET A 177 4.15 8.15 7.62
CA MET A 177 4.73 7.34 8.69
C MET A 177 5.42 8.22 9.75
N LEU A 178 6.27 9.17 9.33
CA LEU A 178 6.95 10.07 10.27
C LEU A 178 5.97 10.93 11.07
N ARG A 179 4.92 11.46 10.44
CA ARG A 179 3.85 12.21 11.14
C ARG A 179 3.18 11.33 12.20
N ILE A 180 2.71 10.14 11.81
CA ILE A 180 2.04 9.20 12.72
C ILE A 180 2.95 8.86 13.91
N LEU A 181 4.24 8.62 13.67
CA LEU A 181 5.18 8.29 14.74
C LEU A 181 5.47 9.48 15.66
N ARG A 182 5.62 10.69 15.13
CA ARG A 182 5.77 11.89 15.97
C ARG A 182 4.56 12.05 16.88
N ASP A 183 3.35 12.02 16.31
CA ASP A 183 2.12 12.19 17.08
C ASP A 183 1.95 11.08 18.12
N LEU A 184 2.22 9.82 17.75
CA LEU A 184 2.10 8.68 18.64
C LEU A 184 3.04 8.80 19.86
N TYR A 185 4.31 9.16 19.63
CA TYR A 185 5.35 9.15 20.67
C TYR A 185 5.58 10.50 21.38
N GLU A 186 5.01 11.60 20.89
CA GLU A 186 5.12 12.93 21.51
C GLU A 186 4.88 12.90 23.03
N PRO A 187 3.79 12.28 23.56
CA PRO A 187 3.52 12.30 25.00
C PRO A 187 4.50 11.46 25.83
N LEU A 188 5.26 10.56 25.21
CA LEU A 188 6.24 9.69 25.87
C LEU A 188 7.66 10.26 25.78
N ASN A 189 7.86 11.30 24.98
CA ASN A 189 9.17 11.83 24.62
C ASN A 189 10.00 12.27 25.85
N ALA A 190 9.36 12.97 26.79
CA ALA A 190 10.04 13.45 28.01
C ALA A 190 10.52 12.30 28.90
N ALA A 191 9.66 11.30 29.13
CA ALA A 191 9.99 10.14 29.96
C ALA A 191 11.08 9.27 29.32
N MET A 192 11.08 9.11 27.99
CA MET A 192 12.17 8.45 27.28
C MET A 192 13.49 9.21 27.44
N ARG A 193 13.45 10.55 27.35
CA ARG A 193 14.64 11.40 27.49
C ARG A 193 15.26 11.32 28.88
N GLU A 194 14.44 11.19 29.93
CA GLU A 194 14.93 11.00 31.30
C GLU A 194 15.76 9.71 31.45
N HIS A 195 15.37 8.63 30.77
CA HIS A 195 16.05 7.34 30.85
C HIS A 195 17.28 7.25 29.93
N HIS A 196 17.13 7.62 28.65
CA HIS A 196 18.15 7.39 27.61
C HIS A 196 19.07 8.59 27.38
N GLY A 197 18.73 9.79 27.88
CA GLY A 197 19.40 11.05 27.54
C GLY A 197 18.94 11.66 26.21
N PHE A 198 18.08 10.97 25.46
CA PHE A 198 17.40 11.43 24.25
C PHE A 198 15.96 10.86 24.22
N GLY A 199 15.03 11.60 23.65
CA GLY A 199 13.62 11.22 23.53
C GLY A 199 13.29 10.58 22.17
N ALA A 200 12.06 10.09 22.01
CA ALA A 200 11.58 9.54 20.75
C ALA A 200 11.71 10.50 19.57
N LEU A 201 11.37 11.78 19.76
CA LEU A 201 11.44 12.78 18.70
C LEU A 201 12.88 13.04 18.25
N ASP A 202 13.83 12.93 19.18
CA ASP A 202 15.25 13.07 18.90
C ASP A 202 15.71 11.92 17.98
N VAL A 203 15.23 10.69 18.23
CA VAL A 203 15.50 9.53 17.37
C VAL A 203 14.88 9.70 15.98
N ILE A 204 13.62 10.16 15.92
CA ILE A 204 12.93 10.43 14.64
C ILE A 204 13.70 11.48 13.83
N ALA A 205 14.08 12.59 14.46
CA ALA A 205 14.81 13.67 13.79
C ALA A 205 16.19 13.21 13.29
N VAL A 206 16.97 12.49 14.10
CA VAL A 206 18.27 11.97 13.66
C VAL A 206 18.12 10.97 12.52
N ALA A 207 17.14 10.08 12.54
CA ALA A 207 16.90 9.13 11.44
C ALA A 207 16.54 9.88 10.14
N GLU A 208 15.60 10.82 10.19
CA GLU A 208 15.17 11.63 9.04
C GLU A 208 16.32 12.47 8.47
N HIS A 209 17.10 13.14 9.32
CA HIS A 209 18.23 13.96 8.86
C HIS A 209 19.43 13.13 8.41
N THR A 210 19.58 11.90 8.89
CA THR A 210 20.57 10.95 8.34
C THR A 210 20.20 10.57 6.91
N VAL A 211 18.91 10.27 6.65
CA VAL A 211 18.40 10.03 5.29
C VAL A 211 18.67 11.22 4.39
N ALA A 212 18.20 12.41 4.78
CA ALA A 212 18.33 13.63 3.97
C ALA A 212 19.80 13.98 3.68
N SER A 213 20.69 13.81 4.67
CA SER A 213 22.11 14.12 4.49
C SER A 213 22.80 13.17 3.51
N ILE A 214 22.56 11.86 3.63
CA ILE A 214 23.18 10.86 2.75
C ILE A 214 22.59 10.96 1.33
N GLU A 215 21.28 11.23 1.21
CA GLU A 215 20.67 11.51 -0.09
C GLU A 215 21.29 12.73 -0.75
N ALA A 216 21.51 13.82 -0.01
CA ALA A 216 22.19 15.00 -0.54
C ALA A 216 23.63 14.71 -1.00
N GLN A 217 24.41 13.98 -0.19
CA GLN A 217 25.79 13.58 -0.53
C GLN A 217 25.85 12.72 -1.79
N VAL A 218 24.98 11.72 -1.92
CA VAL A 218 24.95 10.84 -3.08
C VAL A 218 24.38 11.53 -4.32
N ASN A 219 23.37 12.39 -4.17
CA ASN A 219 22.83 13.18 -5.28
C ASN A 219 23.86 14.15 -5.84
N GLU A 220 24.67 14.79 -4.99
CA GLU A 220 25.78 15.64 -5.43
C GLU A 220 26.83 14.83 -6.22
N ARG A 221 27.17 13.63 -5.75
CA ARG A 221 28.04 12.71 -6.49
C ARG A 221 27.51 12.44 -7.90
N PHE A 222 26.24 12.03 -8.04
CA PHE A 222 25.65 11.73 -9.35
C PHE A 222 25.58 12.97 -10.26
N ARG A 223 25.30 14.16 -9.70
CA ARG A 223 25.33 15.42 -10.44
C ARG A 223 26.73 15.72 -10.98
N SER A 224 27.75 15.57 -10.14
CA SER A 224 29.15 15.77 -10.51
C SER A 224 29.60 14.80 -11.60
N LEU A 225 29.33 13.50 -11.45
CA LEU A 225 29.66 12.48 -12.45
C LEU A 225 28.94 12.72 -13.78
N LYS A 226 27.64 13.05 -13.73
CA LYS A 226 26.86 13.36 -14.93
C LYS A 226 27.47 14.53 -15.70
N ASP A 227 28.00 15.53 -15.01
CA ASP A 227 28.63 16.66 -15.67
C ASP A 227 30.00 16.31 -16.27
N ILE A 228 30.86 15.62 -15.53
CA ILE A 228 32.18 15.14 -16.02
C ILE A 228 32.00 14.24 -17.25
N PHE A 229 31.00 13.34 -17.23
CA PHE A 229 30.84 12.32 -18.27
C PHE A 229 30.24 12.86 -19.57
N LYS A 230 29.83 14.15 -19.63
CA LYS A 230 29.46 14.85 -20.87
C LYS A 230 30.64 15.00 -21.83
N ALA A 231 31.88 14.94 -21.32
CA ALA A 231 33.07 15.00 -22.14
C ALA A 231 33.04 13.95 -23.26
N ARG A 232 33.31 14.38 -24.50
CA ARG A 232 33.29 13.53 -25.70
C ARG A 232 34.66 13.05 -26.14
N ALA A 233 35.72 13.58 -25.53
CA ALA A 233 37.10 13.22 -25.82
C ALA A 233 37.75 12.59 -24.58
N ILE A 234 38.42 11.45 -24.76
CA ILE A 234 39.09 10.69 -23.68
C ILE A 234 40.03 11.57 -22.85
N PRO A 235 40.92 12.42 -23.44
CA PRO A 235 41.81 13.27 -22.65
C PRO A 235 41.05 14.27 -21.77
N VAL A 236 39.99 14.88 -22.30
CA VAL A 236 39.17 15.84 -21.56
C VAL A 236 38.45 15.14 -20.41
N LEU A 237 37.85 13.96 -20.67
CA LEU A 237 37.17 13.16 -19.65
C LEU A 237 38.10 12.83 -18.47
N ILE A 238 39.33 12.39 -18.75
CA ILE A 238 40.31 12.01 -17.73
C ILE A 238 40.78 13.23 -16.95
N HIS A 239 41.15 14.32 -17.63
CA HIS A 239 41.54 15.55 -16.94
C HIS A 239 40.42 16.11 -16.07
N ASP A 240 39.19 16.14 -16.58
CA ASP A 240 38.01 16.59 -15.81
C ASP A 240 37.77 15.68 -14.60
N PHE A 241 37.87 14.36 -14.77
CA PHE A 241 37.67 13.42 -13.66
C PHE A 241 38.72 13.60 -12.56
N PHE A 242 40.02 13.61 -12.92
CA PHE A 242 41.11 13.81 -11.95
C PHE A 242 41.08 15.20 -11.30
N GLY A 243 40.67 16.23 -12.04
CA GLY A 243 40.64 17.60 -11.54
C GLY A 243 39.42 17.93 -10.69
N ARG A 244 38.30 17.23 -10.88
CA ARG A 244 37.00 17.62 -10.31
C ARG A 244 36.36 16.58 -9.39
N PHE A 245 36.64 15.28 -9.58
CA PHE A 245 36.03 14.25 -8.74
C PHE A 245 36.80 14.11 -7.41
N PRO A 246 36.12 14.13 -6.24
CA PRO A 246 36.78 13.98 -4.95
C PRO A 246 37.50 12.63 -4.80
N GLY A 247 38.65 12.64 -4.12
CA GLY A 247 39.35 11.41 -3.75
C GLY A 247 40.21 10.77 -4.83
N VAL A 248 40.31 11.37 -6.02
CA VAL A 248 41.19 10.88 -7.09
C VAL A 248 42.62 11.36 -6.83
N ALA A 249 43.55 10.41 -6.77
CA ALA A 249 44.98 10.67 -6.68
C ALA A 249 45.71 10.12 -7.92
N GLY A 250 46.81 10.76 -8.30
CA GLY A 250 47.65 10.36 -9.43
C GLY A 250 47.75 11.43 -10.52
N ASP A 251 48.42 11.06 -11.61
CA ASP A 251 48.67 11.95 -12.75
C ASP A 251 47.74 11.57 -13.95
N PRO A 252 46.84 12.47 -14.39
CA PRO A 252 45.98 12.20 -15.54
C PRO A 252 46.77 11.91 -16.83
N ALA A 253 47.97 12.47 -17.01
CA ALA A 253 48.80 12.21 -18.18
C ALA A 253 49.37 10.78 -18.17
N GLN A 254 49.72 10.26 -16.99
CA GLN A 254 50.16 8.86 -16.83
C GLN A 254 49.01 7.88 -17.03
N PHE A 255 47.82 8.20 -16.52
CA PHE A 255 46.64 7.37 -16.77
C PHE A 255 46.33 7.31 -18.27
N LEU A 256 46.36 8.47 -18.96
CA LEU A 256 46.15 8.56 -20.40
C LEU A 256 47.15 7.71 -21.20
N SER A 257 48.44 7.76 -20.84
CA SER A 257 49.49 7.00 -21.55
C SER A 257 49.45 5.50 -21.29
N SER A 258 48.75 5.07 -20.24
CA SER A 258 48.53 3.65 -19.92
C SER A 258 47.36 3.01 -20.69
N LEU A 259 46.55 3.80 -21.39
CA LEU A 259 45.42 3.29 -22.17
C LEU A 259 45.88 2.65 -23.47
N ASP A 260 45.17 1.60 -23.89
CA ASP A 260 45.43 0.97 -25.17
C ASP A 260 45.01 1.91 -26.33
N PRO A 261 45.76 1.98 -27.45
CA PRO A 261 45.48 2.90 -28.57
C PRO A 261 44.10 2.75 -29.24
N GLY A 262 43.33 1.72 -28.91
CA GLY A 262 41.98 1.46 -29.43
C GLY A 262 40.88 1.47 -28.36
N GLU A 263 41.18 1.87 -27.12
CA GLU A 263 40.20 1.84 -26.05
C GLU A 263 39.04 2.82 -26.30
N SER A 264 37.81 2.34 -26.15
CA SER A 264 36.62 3.14 -26.40
C SER A 264 36.35 4.12 -25.26
N LEU A 265 35.71 5.25 -25.57
CA LEU A 265 35.27 6.23 -24.55
C LEU A 265 34.37 5.58 -23.49
N GLU A 266 33.56 4.60 -23.86
CA GLU A 266 32.70 3.86 -22.95
C GLU A 266 33.50 2.96 -21.99
N SER A 267 34.54 2.28 -22.49
CA SER A 267 35.47 1.52 -21.64
C SER A 267 36.15 2.40 -20.61
N VAL A 268 36.65 3.57 -21.04
CA VAL A 268 37.26 4.55 -20.12
C VAL A 268 36.25 5.04 -19.09
N ARG A 269 35.01 5.38 -19.50
CA ARG A 269 33.94 5.77 -18.57
C ARG A 269 33.64 4.67 -17.55
N ALA A 270 33.60 3.42 -17.97
CA ALA A 270 33.39 2.28 -17.08
C ALA A 270 34.52 2.20 -16.03
N ARG A 271 35.80 2.28 -16.43
CA ARG A 271 36.93 2.28 -15.49
C ARG A 271 36.86 3.43 -14.48
N LEU A 272 36.58 4.65 -14.95
CA LEU A 272 36.44 5.83 -14.08
C LEU A 272 35.23 5.69 -13.14
N LEU A 273 34.13 5.10 -13.61
CA LEU A 273 32.96 4.83 -12.79
C LEU A 273 33.25 3.80 -11.69
N SER A 274 33.95 2.70 -12.01
CA SER A 274 34.42 1.70 -11.03
C SER A 274 35.26 2.37 -9.93
N HIS A 275 36.15 3.28 -10.31
CA HIS A 275 36.91 4.07 -9.32
C HIS A 275 36.00 5.00 -8.49
N ALA A 276 35.09 5.72 -9.14
CA ALA A 276 34.18 6.65 -8.48
C ALA A 276 33.19 5.96 -7.52
N ASP A 277 32.86 4.69 -7.77
CA ASP A 277 31.98 3.87 -6.94
C ASP A 277 32.60 3.57 -5.56
N ARG A 278 33.93 3.54 -5.46
CA ARG A 278 34.64 3.44 -4.17
C ARG A 278 34.32 4.61 -3.24
N TRP A 279 34.01 5.79 -3.80
CA TRP A 279 33.64 6.98 -3.03
C TRP A 279 32.21 6.93 -2.48
N LEU A 280 31.35 6.01 -2.96
CA LEU A 280 30.00 5.83 -2.39
C LEU A 280 30.07 5.48 -0.91
N VAL A 281 31.12 4.79 -0.45
CA VAL A 281 31.33 4.53 0.98
C VAL A 281 31.36 5.83 1.78
N VAL A 282 32.12 6.83 1.30
CA VAL A 282 32.25 8.14 1.94
C VAL A 282 30.93 8.91 1.87
N ASN A 283 30.23 8.85 0.72
CA ASN A 283 28.92 9.48 0.57
C ASN A 283 27.82 8.85 1.44
N SER A 284 28.05 7.64 1.96
CA SER A 284 27.16 6.92 2.87
C SER A 284 27.55 7.05 4.35
N ILE A 285 28.53 7.91 4.69
CA ILE A 285 28.87 8.21 6.09
C ILE A 285 28.00 9.36 6.59
N ALA A 286 27.30 9.14 7.70
CA ALA A 286 26.46 10.12 8.36
C ALA A 286 27.32 11.26 8.98
N PRO A 287 27.21 12.52 8.51
CA PRO A 287 27.97 13.63 9.06
C PRO A 287 27.32 14.16 10.35
N VAL A 288 27.83 13.70 11.49
CA VAL A 288 27.28 14.00 12.83
C VAL A 288 27.01 15.50 13.04
N ALA A 289 27.97 16.38 12.72
CA ALA A 289 27.82 17.82 12.94
C ALA A 289 26.68 18.42 12.11
N SER A 290 26.54 18.01 10.84
CA SER A 290 25.46 18.48 9.96
C SER A 290 24.10 17.96 10.42
N ILE A 291 24.02 16.70 10.86
CA ILE A 291 22.79 16.10 11.39
C ILE A 291 22.38 16.77 12.70
N ALA A 292 23.32 17.02 13.61
CA ALA A 292 23.07 17.72 14.87
C ALA A 292 22.50 19.12 14.62
N MET A 293 23.13 19.88 13.73
CA MET A 293 22.66 21.21 13.33
C MET A 293 21.25 21.18 12.73
N ALA A 294 20.99 20.26 11.80
CA ALA A 294 19.69 20.17 11.12
C ALA A 294 18.56 19.70 12.05
N SER A 295 18.86 18.77 12.96
CA SER A 295 17.90 18.24 13.96
C SER A 295 17.69 19.16 15.16
N GLY A 296 18.52 20.19 15.33
CA GLY A 296 18.50 21.05 16.52
C GLY A 296 19.03 20.39 17.79
N LEU A 297 19.81 19.30 17.66
CA LEU A 297 20.40 18.54 18.76
C LEU A 297 21.88 18.88 18.95
N SER A 298 22.44 18.51 20.10
CA SER A 298 23.90 18.54 20.28
C SER A 298 24.57 17.36 19.56
N GLU A 299 25.83 17.52 19.13
CA GLU A 299 26.60 16.41 18.55
C GLU A 299 26.67 15.19 19.48
N ALA A 300 26.72 15.40 20.80
CA ALA A 300 26.73 14.34 21.79
C ALA A 300 25.43 13.52 21.75
N GLN A 301 24.27 14.18 21.70
CA GLN A 301 22.97 13.52 21.58
C GLN A 301 22.82 12.81 20.23
N THR A 302 23.25 13.45 19.13
CA THR A 302 23.25 12.83 17.81
C THR A 302 24.10 11.57 17.77
N ARG A 303 25.31 11.57 18.36
CA ARG A 303 26.15 10.36 18.48
C ARG A 303 25.48 9.28 19.31
N ALA A 304 24.84 9.63 20.43
CA ALA A 304 24.14 8.67 21.27
C ALA A 304 23.02 7.95 20.50
N VAL A 305 22.25 8.68 19.70
CA VAL A 305 21.23 8.08 18.83
C VAL A 305 21.86 7.23 17.72
N LEU A 306 22.88 7.73 17.02
CA LEU A 306 23.54 6.96 15.96
C LEU A 306 24.22 5.70 16.49
N ASP A 307 24.77 5.73 17.71
CA ASP A 307 25.28 4.55 18.41
C ASP A 307 24.17 3.52 18.65
N ARG A 308 22.99 3.97 19.08
CA ARG A 308 21.83 3.10 19.29
C ARG A 308 21.35 2.44 18.00
N LEU A 309 21.49 3.15 16.87
CA LEU A 309 21.09 2.71 15.54
C LEU A 309 22.16 1.94 14.76
N SER A 310 23.35 1.67 15.35
CA SER A 310 24.47 1.09 14.60
C SER A 310 25.02 -0.18 15.25
N LEU A 311 25.38 -1.17 14.44
CA LEU A 311 26.11 -2.39 14.81
C LEU A 311 27.60 -2.25 14.50
N ARG A 312 28.44 -3.06 15.14
CA ARG A 312 29.87 -3.21 14.82
C ARG A 312 30.14 -4.51 14.07
N PRO A 313 31.22 -4.58 13.26
CA PRO A 313 31.63 -5.83 12.63
C PRO A 313 31.84 -6.94 13.67
N GLY A 314 31.20 -8.09 13.46
CA GLY A 314 31.22 -9.24 14.37
C GLY A 314 30.08 -9.27 15.39
N ASP A 315 29.28 -8.21 15.53
CA ASP A 315 28.13 -8.18 16.46
C ASP A 315 27.10 -9.29 16.16
N LEU A 316 27.06 -9.79 14.92
CA LEU A 316 26.14 -10.87 14.50
C LEU A 316 26.82 -12.24 14.35
N SER A 317 28.06 -12.41 14.82
CA SER A 317 28.82 -13.66 14.65
C SER A 317 28.19 -14.89 15.32
N GLY A 318 27.39 -14.68 16.37
CA GLY A 318 26.65 -15.73 17.07
C GLY A 318 25.26 -16.03 16.51
N GLU A 319 24.79 -15.26 15.53
CA GLU A 319 23.44 -15.43 14.96
C GLU A 319 23.39 -16.60 13.98
N ASN A 320 22.24 -17.28 13.92
CA ASN A 320 22.01 -18.29 12.89
C ASN A 320 21.76 -17.60 11.54
N PRO A 321 22.55 -17.89 10.48
CA PRO A 321 22.35 -17.34 9.13
C PRO A 321 20.92 -17.45 8.60
N ASP A 322 20.23 -18.57 8.88
CA ASP A 322 18.86 -18.80 8.39
C ASP A 322 17.84 -17.87 9.09
N HIS A 323 18.14 -17.37 10.29
CA HIS A 323 17.25 -16.44 11.00
C HIS A 323 17.29 -15.02 10.42
N LEU A 324 18.41 -14.62 9.79
CA LEU A 324 18.61 -13.27 9.26
C LEU A 324 17.62 -12.87 8.18
N PHE A 325 16.93 -13.83 7.55
CA PHE A 325 15.94 -13.56 6.52
C PHE A 325 14.58 -13.10 7.07
N LEU A 326 14.25 -13.44 8.32
CA LEU A 326 12.95 -13.14 8.95
C LEU A 326 13.06 -12.49 10.34
N ALA A 327 14.28 -12.29 10.83
CA ALA A 327 14.60 -11.61 12.08
C ALA A 327 15.97 -10.92 11.97
N ASN A 328 16.13 -10.06 10.97
CA ASN A 328 17.39 -9.39 10.73
C ASN A 328 17.67 -8.29 11.78
N PRO A 329 18.75 -8.36 12.56
CA PRO A 329 19.09 -7.30 13.53
C PRO A 329 19.39 -5.94 12.88
N VAL A 330 19.74 -5.91 11.59
CA VAL A 330 19.95 -4.69 10.80
C VAL A 330 18.69 -3.82 10.75
N TRP A 331 17.50 -4.41 10.85
CA TRP A 331 16.24 -3.67 10.90
C TRP A 331 16.20 -2.68 12.06
N MET A 332 16.71 -3.09 13.23
CA MET A 332 16.70 -2.28 14.45
C MET A 332 17.94 -1.40 14.59
N ARG A 333 19.04 -1.80 13.93
CA ARG A 333 20.34 -1.12 13.99
C ARG A 333 20.97 -1.07 12.59
N PRO A 334 20.43 -0.23 11.68
CA PRO A 334 20.81 -0.23 10.26
C PRO A 334 22.16 0.41 9.96
N GLY A 335 22.81 1.08 10.91
CA GLY A 335 24.15 1.63 10.74
C GLY A 335 25.26 0.60 10.98
N ILE A 336 26.42 0.84 10.38
CA ILE A 336 27.68 0.17 10.73
C ILE A 336 28.58 1.21 11.38
N LYS A 337 28.98 0.96 12.64
CA LYS A 337 29.93 1.80 13.37
C LYS A 337 31.36 1.28 13.17
N SER A 338 32.24 2.14 12.69
CA SER A 338 33.68 1.91 12.59
C SER A 338 34.44 3.11 13.16
N GLY A 339 35.10 2.92 14.31
CA GLY A 339 35.66 4.03 15.08
C GLY A 339 34.58 5.06 15.44
N ASP A 340 34.80 6.31 15.01
CA ASP A 340 33.89 7.46 15.21
C ASP A 340 32.96 7.73 14.02
N GLN A 341 32.96 6.84 13.01
CA GLN A 341 32.15 6.96 11.80
C GLN A 341 30.95 6.03 11.84
N TYR A 342 29.87 6.49 11.21
CA TYR A 342 28.61 5.78 11.08
C TYR A 342 28.26 5.65 9.59
N PHE A 343 28.40 4.44 9.07
CA PHE A 343 28.07 4.14 7.68
C PHE A 343 26.64 3.62 7.58
N PHE A 344 25.84 4.20 6.68
CA PHE A 344 24.50 3.75 6.33
C PHE A 344 24.40 3.59 4.82
N ALA A 345 24.39 2.35 4.34
CA ALA A 345 24.22 2.08 2.92
C ALA A 345 22.84 2.51 2.41
N PHE A 346 21.81 2.28 3.21
CA PHE A 346 20.43 2.67 2.93
C PHE A 346 19.75 3.18 4.22
N PRO A 347 19.90 4.48 4.54
CA PRO A 347 19.44 5.05 5.81
C PRO A 347 17.92 4.98 6.00
N GLN A 348 17.14 4.83 4.92
CA GLN A 348 15.68 4.70 4.97
C GLN A 348 15.23 3.46 5.75
N THR A 349 16.08 2.44 5.90
CA THR A 349 15.84 1.28 6.78
C THR A 349 15.53 1.73 8.21
N ALA A 350 16.20 2.77 8.71
CA ALA A 350 15.93 3.31 10.04
C ALA A 350 14.50 3.83 10.16
N VAL A 351 13.97 4.43 9.11
CA VAL A 351 12.59 4.96 9.06
C VAL A 351 11.58 3.82 8.92
N THR A 352 11.85 2.81 8.08
CA THR A 352 10.99 1.63 7.92
C THR A 352 10.69 0.94 9.25
N PHE A 353 11.70 0.77 10.10
CA PHE A 353 11.60 0.05 11.37
C PHE A 353 11.56 0.97 12.58
N LEU A 354 11.41 2.28 12.38
CA LEU A 354 11.47 3.30 13.43
C LEU A 354 10.48 3.04 14.55
N HIS A 355 9.28 2.58 14.21
CA HIS A 355 8.27 2.21 15.19
C HIS A 355 8.72 1.08 16.12
N GLN A 356 9.38 0.05 15.57
CA GLN A 356 9.89 -1.07 16.36
C GLN A 356 11.04 -0.59 17.26
N ILE A 357 11.94 0.24 16.72
CA ILE A 357 13.05 0.86 17.46
C ILE A 357 12.52 1.66 18.66
N LEU A 358 11.55 2.55 18.43
CA LEU A 358 10.95 3.38 19.47
C LEU A 358 10.20 2.54 20.51
N ARG A 359 9.51 1.47 20.09
CA ARG A 359 8.84 0.53 21.00
C ARG A 359 9.84 -0.15 21.93
N GLN A 360 10.96 -0.66 21.38
CA GLN A 360 12.01 -1.27 22.19
C GLN A 360 12.59 -0.27 23.20
N LEU A 361 12.85 0.97 22.78
CA LEU A 361 13.34 2.02 23.67
C LEU A 361 12.34 2.38 24.78
N CYS A 362 11.04 2.35 24.49
CA CYS A 362 9.99 2.50 25.51
C CYS A 362 9.99 1.34 26.50
N GLU A 363 10.14 0.10 26.03
CA GLU A 363 10.22 -1.08 26.89
C GLU A 363 11.43 -1.01 27.84
N GLU A 364 12.60 -0.63 27.31
CA GLU A 364 13.83 -0.40 28.09
C GLU A 364 13.65 0.69 29.16
N ALA A 365 12.90 1.75 28.84
CA ALA A 365 12.57 2.83 29.78
C ALA A 365 11.41 2.50 30.74
N GLY A 366 10.84 1.29 30.70
CA GLY A 366 9.71 0.89 31.55
C GLY A 366 8.35 1.51 31.14
N LEU A 367 8.24 2.05 29.93
CA LEU A 367 7.07 2.77 29.41
C LEU A 367 6.09 1.88 28.63
N LYS A 368 6.21 0.55 28.71
CA LYS A 368 5.40 -0.39 27.93
C LYS A 368 3.89 -0.16 28.08
N VAL A 369 3.40 -0.09 29.32
CA VAL A 369 1.96 0.11 29.60
C VAL A 369 1.49 1.47 29.10
N ALA A 370 2.29 2.52 29.29
CA ALA A 370 1.97 3.85 28.80
C ALA A 370 1.90 3.90 27.27
N LEU A 371 2.81 3.19 26.58
CA LEU A 371 2.79 3.04 25.13
C LEU A 371 1.56 2.27 24.64
N GLU A 372 1.20 1.15 25.28
CA GLU A 372 0.00 0.38 24.93
C GLU A 372 -1.28 1.23 25.04
N GLN A 373 -1.42 1.98 26.14
CA GLN A 373 -2.54 2.91 26.32
C GLN A 373 -2.53 4.03 25.26
N ARG A 374 -1.35 4.63 25.01
CA ARG A 374 -1.20 5.69 24.01
C ARG A 374 -1.55 5.21 22.60
N ARG A 375 -1.18 3.97 22.24
CA ARG A 375 -1.51 3.37 20.95
C ARG A 375 -3.00 3.22 20.71
N SER A 376 -3.77 2.81 21.73
CA SER A 376 -5.24 2.71 21.61
C SER A 376 -5.86 4.08 21.37
N THR A 377 -5.61 5.02 22.29
CA THR A 377 -6.17 6.37 22.21
C THR A 377 -5.75 7.11 20.95
N PHE A 378 -4.50 6.94 20.50
CA PHE A 378 -4.04 7.53 19.24
C PHE A 378 -4.82 6.99 18.03
N LEU A 379 -4.99 5.67 17.95
CA LEU A 379 -5.65 5.04 16.80
C LEU A 379 -7.12 5.45 16.70
N GLU A 380 -7.83 5.48 17.82
CA GLU A 380 -9.23 5.93 17.90
C GLU A 380 -9.37 7.41 17.48
N HIS A 381 -8.53 8.29 18.04
CA HIS A 381 -8.55 9.72 17.69
C HIS A 381 -8.19 9.98 16.23
N GLU A 382 -7.18 9.29 15.69
CA GLU A 382 -6.74 9.49 14.32
C GLU A 382 -7.78 8.95 13.33
N THR A 383 -8.41 7.81 13.64
CA THR A 383 -9.53 7.27 12.85
C THR A 383 -10.71 8.23 12.84
N TYR A 384 -11.11 8.77 14.01
CA TYR A 384 -12.14 9.79 14.11
C TYR A 384 -11.79 11.03 13.26
N ARG A 385 -10.55 11.51 13.33
CA ARG A 385 -10.08 12.66 12.57
C ARG A 385 -10.17 12.43 11.06
N ILE A 386 -9.73 11.27 10.57
CA ILE A 386 -9.75 10.93 9.14
C ILE A 386 -11.20 10.81 8.64
N ILE A 387 -12.06 10.07 9.34
CA ILE A 387 -13.46 9.90 8.94
C ILE A 387 -14.20 11.24 8.94
N SER A 388 -13.92 12.10 9.92
CA SER A 388 -14.50 13.46 9.98
C SER A 388 -14.11 14.33 8.79
N GLN A 389 -12.89 14.16 8.28
CA GLN A 389 -12.43 14.87 7.09
C GLN A 389 -13.00 14.27 5.80
N ALA A 390 -13.12 12.95 5.72
CA ALA A 390 -13.63 12.25 4.54
C ALA A 390 -15.15 12.40 4.37
N LEU A 391 -15.90 12.62 5.46
CA LEU A 391 -17.37 12.70 5.47
C LEU A 391 -17.90 14.04 6.03
N PRO A 392 -17.60 15.19 5.38
CA PRO A 392 -18.12 16.49 5.79
C PRO A 392 -19.65 16.55 5.83
N GLY A 393 -20.19 16.85 7.02
CA GLY A 393 -21.62 16.92 7.29
C GLY A 393 -22.22 15.62 7.84
N ALA A 394 -21.41 14.58 8.07
CA ALA A 394 -21.85 13.40 8.80
C ALA A 394 -22.02 13.71 10.30
N MET A 395 -22.97 13.03 10.94
CA MET A 395 -23.01 12.91 12.39
C MET A 395 -21.97 11.85 12.78
N ILE A 396 -21.00 12.21 13.61
CA ILE A 396 -19.92 11.30 14.01
C ILE A 396 -19.85 11.22 15.53
N MET A 397 -19.96 10.00 16.05
CA MET A 397 -19.91 9.67 17.47
C MET A 397 -18.66 8.83 17.75
N PRO A 398 -17.62 9.40 18.39
CA PRO A 398 -16.53 8.59 18.92
C PRO A 398 -16.98 7.86 20.20
N ALA A 399 -16.42 6.67 20.44
CA ALA A 399 -16.70 5.84 21.62
C ALA A 399 -18.20 5.69 21.92
N ALA A 400 -18.98 5.32 20.89
CA ALA A 400 -20.42 5.23 20.96
C ALA A 400 -20.85 4.02 21.81
N LYS A 401 -21.46 4.27 22.97
CA LYS A 401 -21.88 3.23 23.93
C LYS A 401 -23.32 2.80 23.69
N TRP A 402 -23.56 1.49 23.77
CA TRP A 402 -24.88 0.90 23.59
C TRP A 402 -25.00 -0.46 24.29
N THR A 403 -26.24 -0.88 24.58
CA THR A 403 -26.50 -2.10 25.36
C THR A 403 -27.37 -3.09 24.57
N TRP A 404 -26.93 -4.34 24.44
CA TRP A 404 -27.67 -5.41 23.76
C TRP A 404 -27.35 -6.80 24.34
N GLY A 405 -27.98 -7.14 25.47
CA GLY A 405 -27.60 -8.35 26.24
C GLY A 405 -26.24 -8.24 26.94
N GLY A 406 -25.61 -7.06 26.88
CA GLY A 406 -24.33 -6.67 27.47
C GLY A 406 -24.00 -5.23 27.02
N ASP A 407 -23.04 -4.60 27.69
CA ASP A 407 -22.59 -3.26 27.33
C ASP A 407 -21.48 -3.33 26.27
N PHE A 408 -21.64 -2.52 25.23
CA PHE A 408 -20.72 -2.45 24.10
C PHE A 408 -20.34 -1.00 23.81
N GLU A 409 -19.22 -0.87 23.14
CA GLU A 409 -18.70 0.40 22.63
C GLU A 409 -18.29 0.17 21.17
N THR A 410 -18.52 1.18 20.34
CA THR A 410 -18.04 1.25 18.96
C THR A 410 -17.14 2.46 18.85
N ASP A 411 -15.92 2.27 18.38
CA ASP A 411 -14.86 3.29 18.46
C ASP A 411 -15.20 4.55 17.65
N VAL A 412 -15.69 4.39 16.41
CA VAL A 412 -16.25 5.50 15.62
C VAL A 412 -17.50 5.06 14.87
N LEU A 413 -18.61 5.74 15.12
CA LEU A 413 -19.87 5.60 14.39
C LEU A 413 -20.10 6.88 13.58
N ALA A 414 -20.21 6.77 12.26
CA ALA A 414 -20.50 7.90 11.37
C ALA A 414 -21.80 7.65 10.59
N VAL A 415 -22.63 8.68 10.47
CA VAL A 415 -23.92 8.63 9.77
C VAL A 415 -23.96 9.79 8.78
N LEU A 416 -24.06 9.47 7.50
CA LEU A 416 -24.21 10.44 6.43
C LEU A 416 -25.42 10.06 5.57
N ASP A 417 -26.47 10.88 5.64
CA ASP A 417 -27.74 10.64 4.94
C ASP A 417 -28.28 9.24 5.26
N ARG A 418 -28.33 8.31 4.28
CA ARG A 418 -28.84 6.95 4.46
C ARG A 418 -27.75 5.89 4.67
N THR A 419 -26.50 6.30 4.90
CA THR A 419 -25.35 5.40 5.10
C THR A 419 -24.80 5.51 6.51
N VAL A 420 -24.62 4.36 7.16
CA VAL A 420 -23.94 4.23 8.45
C VAL A 420 -22.57 3.59 8.23
N LEU A 421 -21.51 4.20 8.71
CA LEU A 421 -20.15 3.65 8.75
C LEU A 421 -19.78 3.33 10.20
N ILE A 422 -19.42 2.08 10.44
CA ILE A 422 -18.96 1.55 11.72
C ILE A 422 -17.46 1.27 11.58
N ALA A 423 -16.63 1.90 12.41
CA ALA A 423 -15.20 1.66 12.45
C ALA A 423 -14.77 1.17 13.83
N GLU A 424 -14.07 0.05 13.86
CA GLU A 424 -13.47 -0.53 15.08
C GLU A 424 -11.94 -0.48 14.99
N CYS A 425 -11.28 -0.04 16.05
CA CYS A 425 -9.84 0.20 16.13
C CYS A 425 -9.14 -0.93 16.89
N LYS A 426 -8.03 -1.44 16.36
CA LYS A 426 -7.19 -2.45 17.03
C LYS A 426 -5.73 -2.06 17.03
N SER A 427 -5.22 -1.79 18.24
CA SER A 427 -3.85 -1.36 18.49
C SER A 427 -2.92 -2.49 18.95
N ALA A 428 -3.40 -3.75 18.95
CA ALA A 428 -2.59 -4.91 19.30
C ALA A 428 -1.35 -5.02 18.40
N SER A 429 -0.26 -5.55 18.97
CA SER A 429 1.04 -5.56 18.32
C SER A 429 1.38 -6.91 17.70
N LEU A 430 1.95 -6.88 16.51
CA LEU A 430 2.48 -8.10 15.89
C LEU A 430 3.77 -8.53 16.61
N THR A 431 3.77 -9.77 17.10
CA THR A 431 4.93 -10.37 17.75
C THR A 431 5.98 -10.85 16.74
N PRO A 432 7.29 -10.78 17.05
CA PRO A 432 8.34 -11.31 16.19
C PRO A 432 8.15 -12.80 15.85
N GLN A 433 7.63 -13.59 16.78
CA GLN A 433 7.31 -15.01 16.55
C GLN A 433 6.22 -15.17 15.48
N GLY A 434 5.17 -14.34 15.55
CA GLY A 434 4.09 -14.35 14.56
C GLY A 434 4.56 -13.91 13.18
N LEU A 435 5.38 -12.85 13.08
CA LEU A 435 5.98 -12.40 11.82
C LEU A 435 6.87 -13.47 11.16
N ARG A 436 7.54 -14.31 11.96
CA ARG A 436 8.26 -15.51 11.49
C ARG A 436 7.35 -16.69 11.14
N GLY A 437 6.03 -16.51 11.22
CA GLY A 437 5.02 -17.52 10.87
C GLY A 437 4.81 -18.59 11.94
N ALA A 438 5.01 -18.33 13.24
CA ALA A 438 4.68 -19.31 14.28
C ALA A 438 3.15 -19.54 14.34
N PRO A 439 2.63 -20.76 14.11
CA PRO A 439 1.21 -20.98 13.77
C PRO A 439 0.22 -20.41 14.78
N GLU A 440 0.38 -20.73 16.07
CA GLU A 440 -0.53 -20.25 17.12
C GLU A 440 -0.45 -18.73 17.34
N ARG A 441 0.71 -18.12 17.04
CA ARG A 441 0.86 -16.67 17.13
C ARG A 441 0.24 -15.96 15.95
N VAL A 442 0.37 -16.51 14.74
CA VAL A 442 -0.32 -16.00 13.55
C VAL A 442 -1.83 -16.08 13.74
N ARG A 443 -2.35 -17.24 14.16
CA ARG A 443 -3.78 -17.42 14.48
C ARG A 443 -4.26 -16.37 15.48
N ARG A 444 -3.50 -16.13 16.56
CA ARG A 444 -3.86 -15.12 17.55
C ARG A 444 -3.90 -13.71 16.96
N HIS A 445 -2.91 -13.31 16.17
CA HIS A 445 -2.95 -12.01 15.51
C HIS A 445 -4.17 -11.86 14.59
N VAL A 446 -4.54 -12.91 13.85
CA VAL A 446 -5.76 -12.91 13.01
C VAL A 446 -7.02 -12.74 13.87
N VAL A 447 -7.11 -13.44 14.99
CA VAL A 447 -8.26 -13.29 15.91
C VAL A 447 -8.33 -11.85 16.44
N ASP A 448 -7.24 -11.36 17.04
CA ASP A 448 -7.20 -10.08 17.75
C ASP A 448 -7.37 -8.87 16.81
N LEU A 449 -6.81 -8.94 15.59
CA LEU A 449 -6.76 -7.80 14.65
C LEU A 449 -7.80 -7.86 13.53
N ILE A 450 -8.38 -9.03 13.23
CA ILE A 450 -9.31 -9.20 12.08
C ILE A 450 -10.66 -9.75 12.56
N ALA A 451 -10.69 -10.88 13.27
CA ALA A 451 -11.95 -11.55 13.62
C ALA A 451 -12.73 -10.80 14.71
N ASP A 452 -12.08 -10.44 15.82
CA ASP A 452 -12.70 -9.75 16.94
C ASP A 452 -13.33 -8.40 16.56
N PRO A 453 -12.66 -7.48 15.83
CA PRO A 453 -13.31 -6.24 15.38
C PRO A 453 -14.44 -6.50 14.37
N ALA A 454 -14.35 -7.54 13.53
CA ALA A 454 -15.45 -7.92 12.65
C ALA A 454 -16.68 -8.41 13.45
N ILE A 455 -16.48 -9.17 14.53
CA ILE A 455 -17.55 -9.60 15.44
C ILE A 455 -18.19 -8.39 16.14
N GLN A 456 -17.38 -7.44 16.60
CA GLN A 456 -17.86 -6.21 17.26
C GLN A 456 -18.74 -5.38 16.33
N SER A 457 -18.24 -5.05 15.15
CA SER A 457 -18.97 -4.25 14.16
C SER A 457 -20.22 -4.97 13.61
N SER A 458 -20.15 -6.29 13.40
CA SER A 458 -21.30 -7.11 12.95
C SER A 458 -22.44 -7.13 13.98
N ARG A 459 -22.13 -7.00 15.27
CA ARG A 459 -23.15 -6.94 16.33
C ARG A 459 -24.03 -5.70 16.17
N LEU A 460 -23.42 -4.52 15.96
CA LEU A 460 -24.18 -3.28 15.77
C LEU A 460 -24.94 -3.27 14.45
N GLU A 461 -24.33 -3.76 13.36
CA GLU A 461 -25.04 -3.97 12.09
C GLU A 461 -26.28 -4.88 12.26
N SER A 462 -26.16 -5.95 13.05
CA SER A 462 -27.28 -6.86 13.34
C SER A 462 -28.39 -6.14 14.11
N VAL A 463 -28.05 -5.27 15.06
CA VAL A 463 -29.04 -4.44 15.78
C VAL A 463 -29.75 -3.49 14.81
N ILE A 464 -29.03 -2.76 13.97
CA ILE A 464 -29.61 -1.86 12.96
C ILE A 464 -30.55 -2.64 12.03
N THR A 465 -30.10 -3.81 11.55
CA THR A 465 -30.90 -4.67 10.67
C THR A 465 -32.19 -5.17 11.32
N ARG A 466 -32.12 -5.63 12.57
CA ARG A 466 -33.30 -6.07 13.34
C ARG A 466 -34.27 -4.93 13.62
N ALA A 467 -33.72 -3.76 13.95
CA ALA A 467 -34.52 -2.56 14.20
C ALA A 467 -35.29 -2.14 12.94
N ARG A 468 -34.65 -2.21 11.76
CA ARG A 468 -35.32 -2.01 10.47
C ARG A 468 -36.41 -3.05 10.19
N GLY A 469 -36.21 -4.28 10.68
CA GLY A 469 -37.22 -5.35 10.66
C GLY A 469 -38.35 -5.23 11.71
N GLY A 470 -38.34 -4.18 12.53
CA GLY A 470 -39.41 -3.89 13.51
C GLY A 470 -39.19 -4.41 14.94
N ASP A 471 -38.02 -4.96 15.27
CA ASP A 471 -37.68 -5.36 16.63
C ASP A 471 -37.60 -4.13 17.57
N GLN A 472 -38.52 -4.07 18.54
CA GLN A 472 -38.66 -2.91 19.44
C GLN A 472 -37.46 -2.69 20.34
N ASN A 473 -36.79 -3.75 20.79
CA ASN A 473 -35.60 -3.61 21.62
C ASN A 473 -34.45 -3.06 20.77
N ALA A 474 -34.29 -3.58 19.56
CA ALA A 474 -33.25 -3.11 18.63
C ALA A 474 -33.51 -1.65 18.20
N LEU A 475 -34.78 -1.28 17.97
CA LEU A 475 -35.21 0.09 17.71
C LEU A 475 -34.83 1.05 18.83
N ALA A 476 -35.03 0.65 20.09
CA ALA A 476 -34.64 1.47 21.24
C ALA A 476 -33.12 1.71 21.27
N VAL A 477 -32.31 0.68 20.99
CA VAL A 477 -30.85 0.80 20.92
C VAL A 477 -30.43 1.74 19.79
N ALA A 478 -30.93 1.52 18.58
CA ALA A 478 -30.57 2.33 17.43
C ALA A 478 -30.97 3.80 17.61
N ARG A 479 -32.16 4.09 18.13
CA ARG A 479 -32.59 5.45 18.47
C ARG A 479 -31.76 6.09 19.57
N GLY A 480 -31.30 5.29 20.54
CA GLY A 480 -30.36 5.73 21.58
C GLY A 480 -29.00 6.19 21.01
N LEU A 481 -28.61 5.64 19.86
CA LEU A 481 -27.44 6.05 19.07
C LEU A 481 -27.76 7.16 18.05
N GLY A 482 -28.96 7.75 18.09
CA GLY A 482 -29.37 8.80 17.15
C GLY A 482 -29.67 8.29 15.73
N LEU A 483 -29.84 6.98 15.55
CA LEU A 483 -30.16 6.37 14.27
C LEU A 483 -31.67 6.26 14.08
N ASP A 484 -32.13 6.51 12.86
CA ASP A 484 -33.44 6.04 12.40
C ASP A 484 -33.25 4.82 11.49
N PRO A 485 -33.48 3.59 11.99
CA PRO A 485 -33.25 2.36 11.22
C PRO A 485 -34.06 2.26 9.91
N ALA A 486 -35.20 2.95 9.83
CA ALA A 486 -36.01 2.99 8.61
C ALA A 486 -35.33 3.81 7.50
N GLU A 487 -34.48 4.76 7.90
CA GLU A 487 -33.74 5.64 7.01
C GLU A 487 -32.38 5.05 6.59
N VAL A 488 -31.93 3.93 7.19
CA VAL A 488 -30.64 3.30 6.89
C VAL A 488 -30.74 2.34 5.71
N ASP A 489 -30.06 2.71 4.63
CA ASP A 489 -29.97 1.92 3.40
C ASP A 489 -28.74 1.02 3.38
N THR A 490 -27.59 1.56 3.81
CA THR A 490 -26.30 0.88 3.76
C THR A 490 -25.60 0.95 5.11
N VAL A 491 -25.07 -0.17 5.58
CA VAL A 491 -24.13 -0.24 6.71
C VAL A 491 -22.78 -0.66 6.15
N ILE A 492 -21.75 0.14 6.41
CA ILE A 492 -20.36 -0.13 6.02
C ILE A 492 -19.59 -0.43 7.30
N ARG A 493 -18.79 -1.49 7.29
CA ARG A 493 -17.93 -1.88 8.41
C ARG A 493 -16.47 -1.84 8.00
N ILE A 494 -15.66 -1.14 8.76
CA ILE A 494 -14.20 -1.13 8.62
C ILE A 494 -13.53 -1.46 9.96
N SER A 495 -12.32 -2.01 9.88
CA SER A 495 -11.47 -2.25 11.04
C SER A 495 -10.12 -1.61 10.79
N VAL A 496 -9.71 -0.71 11.67
CA VAL A 496 -8.49 0.09 11.51
C VAL A 496 -7.44 -0.43 12.48
N THR A 497 -6.25 -0.73 11.96
CA THR A 497 -5.14 -1.30 12.73
C THR A 497 -3.94 -0.36 12.77
N LEU A 498 -3.14 -0.44 13.83
CA LEU A 498 -1.89 0.33 13.93
C LEU A 498 -0.66 -0.44 13.43
N ASP A 499 -0.65 -1.77 13.59
CA ASP A 499 0.38 -2.64 13.03
C ASP A 499 -0.18 -3.32 11.76
N ASP A 500 0.65 -3.46 10.74
CA ASP A 500 0.23 -3.92 9.41
C ASP A 500 0.11 -5.45 9.31
N LEU A 501 -1.14 -5.93 9.24
CA LEU A 501 -1.50 -7.33 8.92
C LEU A 501 -2.33 -7.42 7.62
N THR A 502 -2.29 -6.39 6.78
CA THR A 502 -3.14 -6.26 5.58
C THR A 502 -3.00 -7.44 4.61
N VAL A 503 -1.80 -8.04 4.56
CA VAL A 503 -1.53 -9.24 3.75
C VAL A 503 -2.48 -10.40 4.02
N LEU A 504 -2.91 -10.62 5.26
CA LEU A 504 -3.86 -11.68 5.60
C LEU A 504 -5.30 -11.17 5.63
N ALA A 505 -5.49 -9.88 5.77
CA ALA A 505 -6.79 -9.27 6.05
C ALA A 505 -7.80 -9.40 4.91
N SER A 506 -7.33 -9.51 3.66
CA SER A 506 -8.16 -9.75 2.48
C SER A 506 -8.39 -11.24 2.17
N ALA A 507 -7.72 -12.17 2.87
CA ALA A 507 -7.74 -13.61 2.58
C ALA A 507 -8.93 -14.34 3.25
N GLU A 508 -10.13 -13.75 3.22
CA GLU A 508 -11.30 -14.20 4.00
C GLU A 508 -11.57 -15.71 3.85
N ARG A 509 -11.54 -16.23 2.61
CA ARG A 509 -11.78 -17.64 2.32
C ARG A 509 -10.71 -18.56 2.90
N GLU A 510 -9.44 -18.20 2.76
CA GLU A 510 -8.33 -18.99 3.32
C GLU A 510 -8.39 -18.98 4.85
N LEU A 511 -8.72 -17.85 5.48
CA LEU A 511 -8.86 -17.73 6.93
C LEU A 511 -10.00 -18.61 7.48
N LYS A 512 -11.13 -18.69 6.77
CA LYS A 512 -12.24 -19.60 7.07
C LYS A 512 -11.85 -21.06 6.86
N ALA A 513 -11.26 -21.40 5.71
CA ALA A 513 -10.77 -22.74 5.40
C ALA A 513 -9.70 -23.23 6.40
N ALA A 514 -8.88 -22.33 6.96
CA ALA A 514 -7.91 -22.62 8.01
C ALA A 514 -8.54 -22.85 9.41
N GLY A 515 -9.84 -22.58 9.57
CA GLY A 515 -10.54 -22.59 10.85
C GLY A 515 -10.06 -21.50 11.82
N TRP A 516 -9.46 -20.43 11.30
CA TRP A 516 -9.04 -19.28 12.09
C TRP A 516 -10.15 -18.24 12.26
N VAL A 517 -11.07 -18.19 11.29
CA VAL A 517 -12.28 -17.37 11.30
C VAL A 517 -13.50 -18.29 11.18
N HIS A 518 -14.60 -17.95 11.85
CA HIS A 518 -15.86 -18.69 11.74
C HIS A 518 -16.47 -18.55 10.34
N GLU A 519 -17.05 -19.63 9.80
CA GLU A 519 -17.60 -19.67 8.44
C GLU A 519 -18.68 -18.59 8.20
N GLU A 520 -19.54 -18.37 9.21
CA GLU A 520 -20.65 -17.42 9.16
C GLU A 520 -20.23 -15.96 9.36
N LEU A 521 -19.01 -15.71 9.86
CA LEU A 521 -18.55 -14.34 10.13
C LEU A 521 -18.17 -13.66 8.81
N GLU A 522 -18.87 -12.58 8.47
CA GLU A 522 -18.44 -11.69 7.38
C GLU A 522 -17.40 -10.71 7.89
N LEU A 523 -16.19 -10.80 7.35
CA LEU A 523 -15.09 -9.92 7.75
C LEU A 523 -15.36 -8.47 7.32
N ALA A 524 -15.07 -7.52 8.20
CA ALA A 524 -15.02 -6.11 7.85
C ALA A 524 -13.76 -5.81 7.02
N THR A 525 -13.79 -4.79 6.17
CA THR A 525 -12.58 -4.32 5.48
C THR A 525 -11.57 -3.87 6.53
N THR A 526 -10.47 -4.62 6.64
CA THR A 526 -9.43 -4.36 7.63
C THR A 526 -8.20 -3.77 6.95
N LEU A 527 -7.76 -2.60 7.41
CA LEU A 527 -6.63 -1.85 6.87
C LEU A 527 -5.81 -1.17 7.98
N ASN A 528 -4.58 -0.79 7.67
CA ASN A 528 -3.77 -0.03 8.62
C ASN A 528 -4.12 1.48 8.57
N ILE A 529 -3.75 2.22 9.60
CA ILE A 529 -4.08 3.66 9.71
C ILE A 529 -3.47 4.50 8.57
N ALA A 530 -2.29 4.14 8.06
CA ALA A 530 -1.66 4.86 6.95
C ALA A 530 -2.37 4.62 5.61
N ASP A 531 -2.88 3.41 5.38
CA ASP A 531 -3.71 3.09 4.22
C ASP A 531 -5.03 3.87 4.29
N LEU A 532 -5.66 3.97 5.47
CA LEU A 532 -6.87 4.78 5.64
C LEU A 532 -6.62 6.27 5.34
N ILE A 533 -5.47 6.81 5.77
CA ILE A 533 -5.04 8.18 5.40
C ILE A 533 -4.93 8.30 3.88
N CYS A 534 -4.31 7.33 3.21
CA CYS A 534 -4.15 7.35 1.76
C CYS A 534 -5.48 7.26 1.03
N VAL A 535 -6.38 6.36 1.43
CA VAL A 535 -7.72 6.21 0.84
C VAL A 535 -8.52 7.51 0.99
N ALA A 536 -8.51 8.12 2.19
CA ALA A 536 -9.20 9.39 2.43
C ALA A 536 -8.61 10.57 1.63
N ASP A 537 -7.28 10.59 1.41
CA ASP A 537 -6.64 11.64 0.63
C ASP A 537 -6.88 11.48 -0.89
N ILE A 538 -6.85 10.25 -1.39
CA ILE A 538 -7.03 9.93 -2.81
C ILE A 538 -8.50 9.99 -3.24
N LEU A 539 -9.44 9.67 -2.33
CA LEU A 539 -10.89 9.71 -2.59
C LEU A 539 -11.55 10.86 -1.81
N PRO A 540 -11.38 12.12 -2.25
CA PRO A 540 -11.82 13.29 -1.48
C PRO A 540 -13.35 13.46 -1.47
N ARG A 541 -14.09 12.81 -2.38
CA ARG A 541 -15.55 12.88 -2.43
C ARG A 541 -16.17 11.91 -1.41
N PRO A 542 -17.11 12.34 -0.55
CA PRO A 542 -17.75 11.45 0.41
C PRO A 542 -18.44 10.25 -0.25
N SER A 543 -19.04 10.44 -1.44
CA SER A 543 -19.66 9.35 -2.20
C SER A 543 -18.64 8.29 -2.61
N GLN A 544 -17.46 8.69 -3.09
CA GLN A 544 -16.39 7.78 -3.50
C GLN A 544 -15.80 7.05 -2.30
N PHE A 545 -15.58 7.74 -1.18
CA PHE A 545 -15.08 7.13 0.05
C PHE A 545 -16.03 6.05 0.58
N LEU A 546 -17.32 6.34 0.66
CA LEU A 546 -18.34 5.36 1.08
C LEU A 546 -18.47 4.22 0.07
N HIS A 547 -18.48 4.52 -1.22
CA HIS A 547 -18.59 3.51 -2.26
C HIS A 547 -17.38 2.56 -2.27
N TYR A 548 -16.17 3.08 -2.11
CA TYR A 548 -14.95 2.28 -1.99
C TYR A 548 -15.09 1.21 -0.92
N PHE A 549 -15.38 1.60 0.33
CA PHE A 549 -15.46 0.63 1.43
C PHE A 549 -16.65 -0.32 1.31
N SER A 550 -17.78 0.15 0.77
CA SER A 550 -18.95 -0.69 0.48
C SER A 550 -18.61 -1.81 -0.51
N ARG A 551 -17.92 -1.47 -1.60
CA ARG A 551 -17.54 -2.43 -2.66
C ARG A 551 -16.34 -3.29 -2.29
N ARG A 552 -15.34 -2.74 -1.58
CA ARG A 552 -14.13 -3.47 -1.16
C ARG A 552 -14.49 -4.74 -0.39
N ALA A 553 -15.41 -4.65 0.57
CA ALA A 553 -15.89 -5.80 1.35
C ALA A 553 -16.63 -6.85 0.50
N GLN A 554 -17.14 -6.48 -0.67
CA GLN A 554 -17.75 -7.42 -1.61
C GLN A 554 -16.69 -8.13 -2.46
N VAL A 555 -15.67 -7.39 -2.93
CA VAL A 555 -14.57 -7.96 -3.74
C VAL A 555 -13.83 -9.05 -2.97
N GLN A 556 -13.49 -8.82 -1.69
CA GLN A 556 -12.82 -9.84 -0.87
C GLN A 556 -13.64 -11.14 -0.70
N ARG A 557 -14.98 -11.04 -0.72
CA ARG A 557 -15.89 -12.20 -0.59
C ARG A 557 -16.04 -12.92 -1.93
N ALA A 558 -15.98 -12.17 -3.02
CA ALA A 558 -16.21 -12.66 -4.38
C ALA A 558 -14.99 -13.42 -4.95
N ALA A 559 -13.76 -13.05 -4.60
CA ALA A 559 -12.54 -13.65 -5.15
C ALA A 559 -11.44 -13.88 -4.09
N ASP A 560 -10.53 -14.82 -4.37
CA ASP A 560 -9.26 -14.92 -3.64
C ASP A 560 -8.29 -13.86 -4.20
N VAL A 561 -8.03 -12.81 -3.43
CA VAL A 561 -7.27 -11.63 -3.89
C VAL A 561 -5.83 -11.65 -3.39
N ILE A 562 -4.89 -11.53 -4.32
CA ILE A 562 -3.47 -11.29 -4.06
C ILE A 562 -3.17 -9.83 -4.35
N GLY A 563 -2.98 -9.07 -3.27
CA GLY A 563 -2.65 -7.65 -3.27
C GLY A 563 -2.84 -7.07 -1.87
N PHE A 564 -2.38 -5.83 -1.68
CA PHE A 564 -2.54 -5.05 -0.44
C PHE A 564 -3.59 -3.94 -0.62
N GLU A 565 -3.84 -3.16 0.43
CA GLU A 565 -4.93 -2.17 0.40
C GLU A 565 -4.73 -1.09 -0.68
N LEU A 566 -3.49 -0.63 -0.91
CA LEU A 566 -3.21 0.32 -1.99
C LEU A 566 -3.39 -0.29 -3.39
N ASP A 567 -3.23 -1.61 -3.54
CA ASP A 567 -3.58 -2.29 -4.79
C ASP A 567 -5.10 -2.32 -5.00
N PHE A 568 -5.88 -2.53 -3.94
CA PHE A 568 -7.35 -2.39 -4.00
C PHE A 568 -7.75 -0.97 -4.37
N LEU A 569 -7.07 0.05 -3.82
CA LEU A 569 -7.30 1.44 -4.20
C LEU A 569 -6.97 1.65 -5.69
N GLY A 570 -5.83 1.17 -6.19
CA GLY A 570 -5.50 1.23 -7.61
C GLY A 570 -6.55 0.56 -8.51
N LEU A 571 -7.01 -0.62 -8.11
CA LEU A 571 -8.09 -1.33 -8.80
C LEU A 571 -9.40 -0.53 -8.81
N TYR A 572 -9.75 0.10 -7.69
CA TYR A 572 -10.90 0.99 -7.60
C TYR A 572 -10.76 2.20 -8.53
N LEU A 573 -9.61 2.86 -8.54
CA LEU A 573 -9.38 4.01 -9.42
C LEU A 573 -9.54 3.64 -10.90
N ALA A 574 -9.14 2.43 -11.27
CA ALA A 574 -9.23 1.93 -12.64
C ALA A 574 -10.65 1.49 -13.04
N THR A 575 -11.42 0.91 -12.12
CA THR A 575 -12.63 0.13 -12.47
C THR A 575 -13.89 0.47 -11.68
N ASN A 576 -13.80 1.29 -10.64
CA ASN A 576 -14.83 1.46 -9.59
C ASN A 576 -15.27 0.12 -8.95
N PHE A 577 -14.44 -0.92 -9.04
CA PHE A 577 -14.82 -2.32 -8.76
C PHE A 577 -16.01 -2.85 -9.59
N GLY A 578 -16.26 -2.26 -10.76
CA GLY A 578 -17.19 -2.76 -11.79
C GLY A 578 -16.65 -3.99 -12.50
N LEU A 579 -16.10 -4.95 -11.75
CA LEU A 579 -15.59 -6.21 -12.28
C LEU A 579 -16.79 -7.11 -12.64
N VAL A 580 -16.77 -7.64 -13.86
CA VAL A 580 -17.73 -8.64 -14.34
C VAL A 580 -17.77 -9.78 -13.33
N THR A 581 -18.99 -10.23 -12.97
CA THR A 581 -19.27 -11.32 -12.01
C THR A 581 -18.22 -12.43 -12.08
N MET A 582 -17.30 -12.44 -11.12
CA MET A 582 -16.24 -13.43 -11.07
C MET A 582 -16.77 -14.71 -10.43
N ASP A 583 -16.61 -15.85 -11.09
CA ASP A 583 -16.88 -17.14 -10.45
C ASP A 583 -15.93 -17.30 -9.24
N LYS A 584 -16.46 -17.89 -8.16
CA LYS A 584 -15.77 -18.12 -6.89
C LYS A 584 -14.48 -18.94 -7.05
N ARG A 585 -14.23 -19.59 -8.19
CA ARG A 585 -13.01 -20.36 -8.46
C ARG A 585 -11.82 -19.52 -8.92
N HIS A 586 -12.02 -18.24 -9.21
CA HIS A 586 -10.96 -17.38 -9.72
C HIS A 586 -10.09 -16.79 -8.60
N ARG A 587 -8.80 -16.66 -8.91
CA ARG A 587 -7.84 -15.89 -8.14
C ARG A 587 -7.57 -14.56 -8.86
N LEU A 588 -7.70 -13.47 -8.13
CA LEU A 588 -7.50 -12.11 -8.63
C LEU A 588 -6.14 -11.60 -8.14
N VAL A 589 -5.20 -11.41 -9.07
CA VAL A 589 -3.87 -10.86 -8.77
C VAL A 589 -3.84 -9.40 -9.20
N ILE A 590 -3.76 -8.51 -8.21
CA ILE A 590 -3.83 -7.05 -8.38
C ILE A 590 -2.56 -6.35 -7.87
N THR A 591 -1.50 -7.11 -7.58
CA THR A 591 -0.19 -6.55 -7.21
C THR A 591 0.28 -5.54 -8.26
N GLU A 592 0.89 -4.45 -7.80
CA GLU A 592 1.39 -3.33 -8.61
C GLU A 592 0.30 -2.35 -9.11
N MET A 593 -0.97 -2.56 -8.75
CA MET A 593 -2.04 -1.60 -9.05
C MET A 593 -1.85 -0.28 -8.27
N SER A 594 -1.09 -0.29 -7.16
CA SER A 594 -0.75 0.92 -6.40
C SER A 594 0.21 1.87 -7.12
N ARG A 595 0.82 1.48 -8.25
CA ARG A 595 1.97 2.20 -8.84
C ARG A 595 1.74 3.70 -9.09
N ASP A 596 0.56 4.08 -9.57
CA ASP A 596 0.25 5.49 -9.82
C ASP A 596 0.05 6.28 -8.52
N VAL A 597 -0.47 5.63 -7.47
CA VAL A 597 -0.57 6.20 -6.12
C VAL A 597 0.83 6.37 -5.51
N ASP A 598 1.66 5.34 -5.60
CA ASP A 598 3.04 5.39 -5.10
C ASP A 598 3.86 6.49 -5.79
N LEU A 599 3.74 6.60 -7.11
CA LEU A 599 4.44 7.62 -7.90
C LEU A 599 3.98 9.03 -7.54
N HIS A 600 2.68 9.22 -7.28
CA HIS A 600 2.14 10.51 -6.84
C HIS A 600 2.81 10.98 -5.55
N TYR A 601 2.80 10.14 -4.51
CA TYR A 601 3.41 10.50 -3.23
C TYR A 601 4.92 10.68 -3.35
N GLN A 602 5.62 9.81 -4.08
CA GLN A 602 7.06 9.96 -4.33
C GLN A 602 7.39 11.30 -4.99
N ASN A 603 6.62 11.72 -6.01
CA ASN A 603 6.83 13.02 -6.65
C ASN A 603 6.61 14.18 -5.67
N VAL A 604 5.47 14.20 -4.96
CA VAL A 604 5.15 15.26 -4.00
C VAL A 604 6.20 15.35 -2.89
N GLU A 605 6.67 14.20 -2.38
CA GLU A 605 7.70 14.13 -1.35
C GLU A 605 9.06 14.67 -1.82
N ASN A 606 9.39 14.45 -3.10
CA ASN A 606 10.59 15.01 -3.75
C ASN A 606 10.41 16.46 -4.23
N GLY A 607 9.27 17.09 -3.95
CA GLY A 607 8.98 18.47 -4.35
C GLY A 607 8.64 18.63 -5.83
N HIS A 608 8.31 17.54 -6.52
CA HIS A 608 7.79 17.55 -7.88
C HIS A 608 6.26 17.68 -7.87
N PRO A 609 5.68 18.57 -8.69
CA PRO A 609 4.25 18.56 -8.92
C PRO A 609 3.82 17.20 -9.47
N SER A 610 2.70 16.67 -8.98
CA SER A 610 2.08 15.46 -9.50
C SER A 610 0.58 15.61 -9.42
N ASP A 611 -0.11 15.27 -10.49
CA ASP A 611 -1.57 15.14 -10.44
C ASP A 611 -1.93 14.00 -9.50
N LYS A 612 -2.98 14.22 -8.70
CA LYS A 612 -3.49 13.22 -7.77
C LYS A 612 -4.25 12.15 -8.58
N PRO A 613 -3.95 10.86 -8.40
CA PRO A 613 -4.74 9.79 -9.01
C PRO A 613 -6.20 9.91 -8.58
N ALA A 614 -7.11 9.75 -9.53
CA ALA A 614 -8.55 9.87 -9.32
C ALA A 614 -9.29 8.71 -9.99
N PRO A 615 -10.49 8.34 -9.50
CA PRO A 615 -11.31 7.34 -10.17
C PRO A 615 -11.60 7.72 -11.61
N ARG A 616 -11.43 6.77 -12.54
CA ARG A 616 -11.78 6.96 -13.95
C ARG A 616 -13.29 6.89 -14.10
N LEU A 617 -13.88 8.07 -14.32
CA LEU A 617 -15.31 8.25 -14.53
C LEU A 617 -15.55 8.92 -15.88
N ASP A 618 -16.72 8.66 -16.46
CA ASP A 618 -17.18 9.47 -17.59
C ASP A 618 -17.53 10.88 -17.09
N PRO A 619 -17.18 11.96 -17.84
CA PRO A 619 -17.43 13.35 -17.41
C PRO A 619 -18.89 13.65 -17.04
N TYR A 620 -19.86 12.98 -17.67
CA TYR A 620 -21.27 13.14 -17.32
C TYR A 620 -21.57 12.58 -15.92
N PHE A 621 -20.99 11.43 -15.57
CA PHE A 621 -21.14 10.82 -14.24
C PHE A 621 -20.43 11.67 -13.16
N GLU A 622 -19.27 12.25 -13.46
CA GLU A 622 -18.63 13.22 -12.56
C GLU A 622 -19.56 14.40 -12.26
N THR A 623 -20.18 14.96 -13.31
CA THR A 623 -21.11 16.09 -13.21
C THR A 623 -22.39 15.72 -12.45
N LEU A 624 -22.91 14.50 -12.65
CA LEU A 624 -24.04 13.96 -11.87
C LEU A 624 -23.72 13.92 -10.39
N LEU A 625 -22.56 13.35 -10.03
CA LEU A 625 -22.10 13.25 -8.65
C LEU A 625 -21.88 14.64 -8.03
N ASP A 626 -21.27 15.58 -8.76
CA ASP A 626 -21.05 16.95 -8.29
C ASP A 626 -22.38 17.64 -7.95
N GLN A 627 -23.36 17.58 -8.85
CA GLN A 627 -24.67 18.18 -8.59
C GLN A 627 -25.41 17.47 -7.45
N LEU A 628 -25.28 16.14 -7.33
CA LEU A 628 -25.90 15.37 -6.26
C LEU A 628 -25.30 15.72 -4.88
N GLU A 629 -23.97 15.89 -4.79
CA GLU A 629 -23.27 16.28 -3.56
C GLU A 629 -23.47 17.76 -3.19
N ILE A 630 -23.79 18.62 -4.17
CA ILE A 630 -24.20 20.02 -3.93
C ILE A 630 -25.65 20.08 -3.43
N ARG A 631 -26.59 19.39 -4.10
CA ARG A 631 -28.02 19.47 -3.77
C ARG A 631 -28.41 18.64 -2.54
N ARG A 632 -27.71 17.54 -2.29
CA ARG A 632 -27.91 16.59 -1.18
C ARG A 632 -29.38 16.28 -0.90
N PRO A 633 -30.19 15.88 -1.89
CA PRO A 633 -31.55 15.40 -1.62
C PRO A 633 -31.53 14.22 -0.65
N THR A 634 -32.63 13.95 0.05
CA THR A 634 -32.73 12.76 0.91
C THR A 634 -32.41 11.48 0.12
N GLY A 635 -31.51 10.66 0.64
CA GLY A 635 -31.03 9.46 -0.04
C GLY A 635 -29.90 9.69 -1.05
N TRP A 636 -29.30 10.89 -1.10
CA TRP A 636 -28.23 11.20 -2.04
C TRP A 636 -27.02 10.27 -1.90
N THR A 637 -26.68 9.76 -0.71
CA THR A 637 -25.54 8.82 -0.58
C THR A 637 -25.84 7.47 -1.21
N THR A 638 -27.11 7.06 -1.20
CA THR A 638 -27.56 5.83 -1.88
C THR A 638 -27.63 6.04 -3.39
N MET A 639 -28.15 7.19 -3.83
CA MET A 639 -28.19 7.54 -5.26
C MET A 639 -26.77 7.63 -5.84
N ALA A 640 -25.81 8.21 -5.11
CA ALA A 640 -24.43 8.33 -5.54
C ALA A 640 -23.73 6.95 -5.66
N GLN A 641 -23.94 6.05 -4.69
CA GLN A 641 -23.46 4.67 -4.77
C GLN A 641 -24.05 3.95 -5.99
N ASN A 642 -25.35 4.08 -6.23
CA ASN A 642 -26.02 3.45 -7.38
C ASN A 642 -25.50 3.98 -8.73
N LEU A 643 -25.17 5.28 -8.80
CA LEU A 643 -24.52 5.86 -9.98
C LEU A 643 -23.14 5.23 -10.21
N LEU A 644 -22.34 5.09 -9.16
CA LEU A 644 -21.01 4.48 -9.24
C LEU A 644 -21.08 2.96 -9.54
N ASP A 645 -22.14 2.27 -9.11
CA ASP A 645 -22.41 0.87 -9.43
C ASP A 645 -22.76 0.65 -10.91
N THR A 646 -23.07 1.71 -11.69
CA THR A 646 -23.47 1.61 -13.11
C THR A 646 -22.35 1.04 -13.99
N GLY A 647 -21.10 1.02 -13.51
CA GLY A 647 -19.97 0.34 -14.11
C GLY A 647 -18.68 1.15 -14.06
N GLY A 648 -17.61 0.57 -14.57
CA GLY A 648 -16.38 1.30 -14.88
C GLY A 648 -16.56 2.28 -16.05
N ILE A 649 -15.50 3.00 -16.40
CA ILE A 649 -15.53 4.05 -17.45
C ILE A 649 -16.13 3.57 -18.79
N ASP A 650 -15.83 2.34 -19.21
CA ASP A 650 -16.34 1.79 -20.48
C ASP A 650 -17.88 1.60 -20.45
N GLY A 651 -18.41 1.09 -19.33
CA GLY A 651 -19.85 0.93 -19.13
C GLY A 651 -20.57 2.28 -19.00
N GLN A 652 -19.94 3.25 -18.34
CA GLN A 652 -20.45 4.61 -18.24
C GLN A 652 -20.47 5.31 -19.61
N ALA A 653 -19.40 5.18 -20.40
CA ALA A 653 -19.32 5.75 -21.74
C ALA A 653 -20.40 5.16 -22.67
N ALA A 654 -20.61 3.85 -22.64
CA ALA A 654 -21.68 3.20 -23.41
C ALA A 654 -23.08 3.67 -22.98
N CYS A 655 -23.29 3.91 -21.68
CA CYS A 655 -24.52 4.51 -21.16
C CYS A 655 -24.72 5.93 -21.70
N VAL A 656 -23.66 6.74 -21.74
CA VAL A 656 -23.73 8.13 -22.22
C VAL A 656 -23.98 8.19 -23.72
N GLU A 657 -23.34 7.33 -24.51
CA GLU A 657 -23.59 7.22 -25.95
C GLU A 657 -25.06 6.87 -26.23
N SER A 658 -25.60 5.89 -25.49
CA SER A 658 -27.02 5.51 -25.58
C SER A 658 -27.95 6.67 -25.16
N LEU A 659 -27.54 7.47 -24.18
CA LEU A 659 -28.32 8.61 -23.70
C LEU A 659 -28.33 9.78 -24.69
N GLU A 660 -27.22 10.04 -25.40
CA GLU A 660 -27.15 11.03 -26.48
C GLU A 660 -27.95 10.59 -27.71
N ALA A 661 -27.93 9.29 -28.07
CA ALA A 661 -28.80 8.77 -29.12
C ALA A 661 -30.28 8.99 -28.77
N LEU A 662 -30.67 8.68 -27.53
CA LEU A 662 -32.03 8.91 -27.03
C LEU A 662 -32.43 10.39 -27.07
N ARG A 663 -31.52 11.32 -26.74
CA ARG A 663 -31.75 12.77 -26.85
C ARG A 663 -32.11 13.18 -28.27
N LEU A 664 -31.38 12.68 -29.27
CA LEU A 664 -31.63 12.99 -30.68
C LEU A 664 -33.01 12.48 -31.13
N ASP A 665 -33.36 11.25 -30.75
CA ASP A 665 -34.66 10.66 -31.07
C ASP A 665 -35.81 11.48 -30.46
N VAL A 666 -35.75 11.81 -29.17
CA VAL A 666 -36.78 12.64 -28.51
C VAL A 666 -36.85 14.04 -29.13
N SER A 667 -35.72 14.63 -29.52
CA SER A 667 -35.70 15.97 -30.15
C SER A 667 -36.36 15.99 -31.53
N THR A 668 -36.30 14.90 -32.29
CA THR A 668 -36.82 14.80 -33.66
C THR A 668 -38.24 14.24 -33.71
N LEU A 669 -38.61 13.38 -32.76
CA LEU A 669 -39.88 12.64 -32.71
C LEU A 669 -40.81 13.10 -31.59
N SER A 670 -40.58 14.27 -30.98
CA SER A 670 -41.36 14.81 -29.84
C SER A 670 -42.89 14.85 -30.06
N SER A 671 -43.36 14.79 -31.30
CA SER A 671 -44.80 14.75 -31.65
C SER A 671 -45.41 13.33 -31.69
N ASP A 672 -44.59 12.28 -31.72
CA ASP A 672 -45.05 10.88 -31.80
C ASP A 672 -45.29 10.31 -30.40
N PRO A 673 -46.53 9.94 -30.02
CA PRO A 673 -46.82 9.39 -28.69
C PRO A 673 -46.13 8.04 -28.38
N ASN A 674 -45.53 7.37 -29.36
CA ASN A 674 -44.82 6.09 -29.19
C ASN A 674 -43.29 6.19 -29.29
N HIS A 675 -42.71 7.40 -29.33
CA HIS A 675 -41.26 7.54 -29.40
C HIS A 675 -40.57 6.97 -28.15
N LEU A 676 -39.38 6.39 -28.33
CA LEU A 676 -38.54 5.97 -27.21
C LEU A 676 -37.98 7.20 -26.50
N ASN A 677 -38.24 7.31 -25.20
CA ASN A 677 -37.76 8.40 -24.35
C ASN A 677 -37.16 7.90 -23.03
N MET A 678 -36.92 6.60 -22.94
CA MET A 678 -36.42 5.92 -21.75
C MET A 678 -35.20 5.06 -22.11
N LEU A 679 -34.15 5.15 -21.30
CA LEU A 679 -33.03 4.23 -21.29
C LEU A 679 -33.00 3.49 -19.95
N VAL A 680 -32.89 2.17 -20.01
CA VAL A 680 -32.80 1.30 -18.83
C VAL A 680 -31.42 0.68 -18.78
N VAL A 681 -30.73 0.84 -17.66
CA VAL A 681 -29.41 0.27 -17.41
C VAL A 681 -29.51 -0.69 -16.24
N THR A 682 -28.99 -1.90 -16.43
CA THR A 682 -28.98 -2.96 -15.43
C THR A 682 -27.53 -3.27 -15.06
N PRO A 683 -27.02 -2.76 -13.94
CA PRO A 683 -25.64 -3.01 -13.58
C PRO A 683 -25.41 -4.48 -13.20
N ASP A 684 -24.31 -5.05 -13.69
CA ASP A 684 -23.92 -6.44 -13.42
C ASP A 684 -23.52 -6.64 -11.95
N GLY A 685 -22.87 -5.64 -11.35
CA GLY A 685 -22.36 -5.68 -9.98
C GLY A 685 -23.39 -5.39 -8.88
N ALA A 686 -24.64 -5.05 -9.26
CA ALA A 686 -25.71 -4.68 -8.34
C ALA A 686 -27.04 -5.30 -8.81
N PRO A 687 -27.25 -6.62 -8.60
CA PRO A 687 -28.38 -7.36 -9.20
C PRO A 687 -29.76 -6.89 -8.72
N ASP A 688 -29.81 -6.18 -7.59
CA ASP A 688 -31.03 -5.61 -7.02
C ASP A 688 -31.39 -4.22 -7.61
N LEU A 689 -30.49 -3.61 -8.37
CA LEU A 689 -30.59 -2.23 -8.87
C LEU A 689 -30.93 -2.16 -10.35
N VAL A 690 -31.91 -1.34 -10.74
CA VAL A 690 -32.09 -0.87 -12.12
C VAL A 690 -31.96 0.65 -12.15
N VAL A 691 -31.36 1.19 -13.21
CA VAL A 691 -31.23 2.64 -13.43
C VAL A 691 -32.07 3.03 -14.64
N VAL A 692 -32.93 4.03 -14.47
CA VAL A 692 -33.83 4.53 -15.51
C VAL A 692 -33.49 5.97 -15.82
N PHE A 693 -33.08 6.24 -17.05
CA PHE A 693 -32.95 7.59 -17.58
C PHE A 693 -34.21 7.94 -18.38
N TYR A 694 -34.85 9.05 -18.05
CA TYR A 694 -35.98 9.61 -18.78
C TYR A 694 -35.55 10.92 -19.45
N VAL A 695 -35.60 10.96 -20.78
CA VAL A 695 -35.28 12.16 -21.56
C VAL A 695 -36.57 12.80 -22.04
N PHE A 696 -36.73 14.11 -21.82
CA PHE A 696 -37.99 14.79 -22.11
C PHE A 696 -37.81 16.24 -22.54
N SER A 697 -38.83 16.79 -23.20
CA SER A 697 -38.85 18.20 -23.62
C SER A 697 -39.46 19.09 -22.53
N GLN A 698 -39.26 20.41 -22.62
CA GLN A 698 -39.89 21.37 -21.71
C GLN A 698 -41.43 21.26 -21.73
N ALA A 699 -42.02 20.86 -22.86
CA ALA A 699 -43.46 20.66 -22.98
C ALA A 699 -43.98 19.48 -22.14
N ASP A 700 -43.15 18.45 -21.93
CA ASP A 700 -43.51 17.24 -21.18
C ASP A 700 -43.28 17.39 -19.67
N ARG A 701 -42.54 18.43 -19.25
CA ARG A 701 -42.18 18.67 -17.85
C ARG A 701 -43.38 18.64 -16.87
N PRO A 702 -44.58 19.16 -17.19
CA PRO A 702 -45.74 19.07 -16.29
C PRO A 702 -46.18 17.63 -15.98
N ASN A 703 -45.98 16.69 -16.90
CA ASN A 703 -46.37 15.28 -16.75
C ASN A 703 -45.21 14.38 -16.30
N ARG A 704 -44.00 14.95 -16.14
CA ARG A 704 -42.75 14.25 -15.85
C ARG A 704 -42.87 13.22 -14.72
N ASP A 705 -43.44 13.63 -13.59
CA ASP A 705 -43.49 12.79 -12.39
C ASP A 705 -44.46 11.60 -12.56
N GLU A 706 -45.54 11.79 -13.31
CA GLU A 706 -46.47 10.70 -13.63
C GLU A 706 -45.83 9.70 -14.61
N THR A 707 -45.12 10.20 -15.62
CA THR A 707 -44.38 9.37 -16.58
C THR A 707 -43.27 8.57 -15.90
N ILE A 708 -42.47 9.21 -15.05
CA ILE A 708 -41.42 8.53 -14.26
C ILE A 708 -42.04 7.41 -13.42
N ARG A 709 -43.16 7.67 -12.73
CA ARG A 709 -43.83 6.64 -11.91
C ARG A 709 -44.18 5.42 -12.75
N LYS A 710 -44.79 5.61 -13.93
CA LYS A 710 -45.14 4.52 -14.85
C LYS A 710 -43.90 3.74 -15.32
N PHE A 711 -42.82 4.45 -15.67
CA PHE A 711 -41.58 3.81 -16.10
C PHE A 711 -40.93 3.00 -14.98
N VAL A 712 -40.85 3.55 -13.78
CA VAL A 712 -40.28 2.87 -12.62
C VAL A 712 -41.10 1.63 -12.26
N GLU A 713 -42.42 1.74 -12.17
CA GLU A 713 -43.32 0.60 -11.85
C GLU A 713 -43.18 -0.53 -12.88
N ASN A 714 -43.23 -0.20 -14.17
CA ASN A 714 -43.09 -1.18 -15.24
C ASN A 714 -41.69 -1.82 -15.24
N THR A 715 -40.64 -1.03 -15.03
CA THR A 715 -39.25 -1.52 -15.09
C THR A 715 -38.94 -2.41 -13.90
N LEU A 716 -39.37 -2.06 -12.68
CA LEU A 716 -39.24 -2.93 -11.52
C LEU A 716 -39.98 -4.26 -11.72
N ALA A 717 -41.22 -4.21 -12.23
CA ALA A 717 -42.01 -5.41 -12.49
C ALA A 717 -41.39 -6.32 -13.57
N GLN A 718 -40.81 -5.75 -14.63
CA GLN A 718 -40.20 -6.52 -15.72
C GLN A 718 -38.81 -7.06 -15.38
N SER A 719 -38.00 -6.25 -14.69
CA SER A 719 -36.62 -6.63 -14.35
C SER A 719 -36.55 -7.58 -13.14
N GLY A 720 -37.59 -7.62 -12.30
CA GLY A 720 -37.60 -8.36 -11.05
C GLY A 720 -36.65 -7.80 -9.98
N ARG A 721 -36.08 -6.62 -10.21
CA ARG A 721 -35.17 -5.95 -9.28
C ARG A 721 -35.93 -5.21 -8.19
N SER A 722 -35.33 -5.07 -7.01
CA SER A 722 -36.01 -4.48 -5.84
C SER A 722 -35.78 -2.98 -5.66
N ARG A 723 -34.89 -2.36 -6.46
CA ARG A 723 -34.49 -0.96 -6.31
C ARG A 723 -34.32 -0.30 -7.68
N CYS A 724 -34.88 0.90 -7.84
CA CYS A 724 -34.78 1.71 -9.05
C CYS A 724 -34.22 3.10 -8.74
N LEU A 725 -33.10 3.46 -9.36
CA LEU A 725 -32.63 4.85 -9.46
C LEU A 725 -33.23 5.45 -10.73
N PHE A 726 -33.93 6.58 -10.64
CA PHE A 726 -34.43 7.27 -11.83
C PHE A 726 -33.80 8.65 -11.97
N ILE A 727 -33.53 9.05 -13.21
CA ILE A 727 -32.88 10.31 -13.57
C ILE A 727 -33.65 10.91 -14.75
N GLY A 728 -34.34 12.03 -14.52
CA GLY A 728 -35.01 12.78 -15.56
C GLY A 728 -34.12 13.90 -16.09
N ARG A 729 -33.91 13.96 -17.41
CA ARG A 729 -33.08 14.97 -18.07
C ARG A 729 -33.88 15.69 -19.16
N MET A 730 -33.87 17.03 -19.10
CA MET A 730 -34.59 17.89 -20.03
C MET A 730 -33.67 18.33 -21.18
N ILE A 731 -34.15 18.25 -22.42
CA ILE A 731 -33.36 18.54 -23.63
C ILE A 731 -32.88 19.99 -23.65
N GLU A 732 -33.72 20.93 -23.26
CA GLU A 732 -33.44 22.36 -23.31
C GLU A 732 -32.38 22.79 -22.28
N SER A 733 -32.12 21.97 -21.25
CA SER A 733 -31.07 22.21 -20.25
C SER A 733 -29.94 21.18 -20.30
N TRP A 734 -29.82 20.43 -21.40
CA TRP A 734 -28.94 19.25 -21.48
C TRP A 734 -27.48 19.53 -21.11
N ASP A 735 -26.96 20.67 -21.58
CA ASP A 735 -25.55 21.05 -21.42
C ASP A 735 -25.29 21.86 -20.14
N THR A 736 -26.35 22.30 -19.44
CA THR A 736 -26.23 23.15 -18.24
C THR A 736 -26.65 22.45 -16.96
N ASN A 737 -27.47 21.40 -17.05
CA ASN A 737 -27.99 20.67 -15.91
C ASN A 737 -27.98 19.16 -16.19
N PRO A 738 -27.22 18.35 -15.40
CA PRO A 738 -27.12 16.92 -15.65
C PRO A 738 -28.43 16.17 -15.32
N TYR A 739 -29.30 16.73 -14.48
CA TYR A 739 -30.64 16.21 -14.23
C TYR A 739 -31.63 17.27 -13.73
N ASP A 740 -32.87 17.20 -14.22
CA ASP A 740 -34.01 17.98 -13.72
C ASP A 740 -34.62 17.35 -12.47
N VAL A 741 -34.64 16.01 -12.41
CA VAL A 741 -35.08 15.25 -11.22
C VAL A 741 -34.25 13.97 -11.09
N ILE A 742 -33.97 13.59 -9.85
CA ILE A 742 -33.32 12.32 -9.51
C ILE A 742 -34.03 11.76 -8.27
N GLY A 743 -34.18 10.45 -8.20
CA GLY A 743 -34.77 9.82 -7.03
C GLY A 743 -34.61 8.31 -6.98
N LEU A 744 -34.96 7.75 -5.84
CA LEU A 744 -34.87 6.32 -5.56
C LEU A 744 -36.26 5.77 -5.25
N VAL A 745 -36.59 4.62 -5.82
CA VAL A 745 -37.79 3.85 -5.49
C VAL A 745 -37.38 2.43 -5.12
N ARG A 746 -38.02 1.87 -4.10
CA ARG A 746 -37.86 0.46 -3.70
C ARG A 746 -39.17 -0.27 -3.95
N ALA A 747 -39.08 -1.51 -4.44
CA ALA A 747 -40.20 -2.41 -4.50
C ALA A 747 -40.69 -2.69 -3.06
N SER A 748 -42.02 -2.79 -2.89
CA SER A 748 -42.67 -3.00 -1.59
C SER A 748 -42.56 -4.45 -1.13
#